data_AF-A0A174MC68-F1
#
_entry.id   AF-A0A174MC68-F1
#
_cell.length_a   1.000
_cell.length_b   1.000
_cell.length_c   1.000
_cell.angle_alpha   90.00
_cell.angle_beta   90.00
_cell.angle_gamma   90.00
#
_symmetry.space_group_name_H-M   'P 1'
#
loop_
_entity.id
_entity.type
_entity.pdbx_description
1 polymer ?
#
loop_
_entity_poly.entity_id
_entity_poly.type
_entity_poly.pdbx_seq_one_letter_code
_entity_poly.pdbx_strand_id
1 'polypeptide(L)'
;MKNKLLLSVAIFLCLMAGRAQAQNPIIRDQFSADPTARVFDGKIYLYPSHDIPSPIERLKEWFCMADYHVFSSDDLAHWEDHGVIVSQERIPWARPDAYSMWAPDCVCKDGKYYFYFPATPRGVEKGFAVGVAVSDKPSGPFMPQMRPIEGVDGIDPCVLTDKDGQSYIYWAGRGMMMAKLKDNMVELASEPVPVPGLPDGFKEGPFVFEREGKYYFTFPWVRDKTETLAYGMGDSPMGPFEFKGIIMDESPVDCWTNHHSIVEYRGQWYLFYHHNDYSPHFDKNRSVCVDSLFFNADGTIRKVIPTLRGVGITDARTRIRIDRYSSISPAGISIAFLDEAEPFKGWKTIFGKKNAWLQYNKVDFGNEKVQELVVRTRSLSGGVLQVRTGKNGKPVATVSIPRSKEWVESRVPVVSAPTGVNDLHVSLLKGSQVEVDWIGFDALPWEEGAFKTREYRNLFAEVGYKQDDIDAKLKEVFDGVFYGPDKVYFEVGDSMAYISDIKNHDVRTEGMSYGMMIAVQFDRKDIFDRLWRWGKKYMQHQDGPLKGYFAWSCRTDGIRNAQGPASDGELYYVTSLIFASNRWGNDTGIDYLAEAKNILDCSMQKAGMDRVAPFINLEQKLITFTPDPWGERFTDPSYHLPAFYEVWARWADDGRAGFWRECARRSREYLHRSIHPETGLNPDYNNYDGTLLGSDRIIGDAFRFDSWRVPMNIALDYSWACEDAEWQREYGNRIQNFLYGQGIDTFVDQYNVDGTPVKEILGAGAHKQLRHSLGLVATAAAVSLTCTHNKSREFIHRLWNAEHVPYEDGYFDAYYDGLLRLFAFMHLSGNYRIIFPE
;
A
#
# COMPACT_ATOMS: atom_id res chain seq x y z
N MET A 1 -7.99 -33.13 42.23
CA MET A 1 -7.76 -31.68 42.12
C MET A 1 -7.20 -31.36 40.74
N LYS A 2 -8.06 -31.36 39.74
CA LYS A 2 -7.83 -30.85 38.38
C LYS A 2 -9.01 -29.92 38.10
N ASN A 3 -8.78 -28.80 37.42
CA ASN A 3 -9.73 -27.71 37.04
C ASN A 3 -9.59 -26.38 37.79
N LYS A 4 -8.40 -25.75 37.78
CA LYS A 4 -8.26 -24.30 38.01
C LYS A 4 -7.09 -23.65 37.24
N LEU A 5 -6.81 -24.07 36.01
CA LEU A 5 -5.82 -23.40 35.16
C LEU A 5 -6.22 -23.41 33.68
N LEU A 6 -7.43 -22.91 33.39
CA LEU A 6 -7.96 -22.78 32.01
C LEU A 6 -8.71 -21.45 31.81
N LEU A 7 -8.39 -20.43 32.62
CA LEU A 7 -9.03 -19.12 32.54
C LEU A 7 -7.99 -17.98 32.59
N SER A 8 -7.04 -17.99 31.67
CA SER A 8 -6.11 -16.84 31.48
C SER A 8 -5.53 -16.73 30.05
N VAL A 9 -6.11 -17.36 29.02
CA VAL A 9 -5.58 -17.33 27.62
C VAL A 9 -6.56 -16.64 26.64
N ALA A 10 -7.48 -15.80 27.12
CA ALA A 10 -8.52 -15.20 26.27
C ALA A 10 -8.45 -13.67 26.10
N ILE A 11 -7.32 -13.02 26.41
CA ILE A 11 -7.16 -11.56 26.18
C ILE A 11 -5.72 -11.25 25.78
N PHE A 12 -5.30 -11.63 24.57
CA PHE A 12 -4.10 -11.08 23.93
C PHE A 12 -4.12 -11.34 22.42
N LEU A 13 -5.12 -10.79 21.74
CA LEU A 13 -5.21 -10.72 20.27
C LEU A 13 -6.27 -9.66 19.94
N CYS A 14 -5.84 -8.41 19.75
CA CYS A 14 -6.54 -7.32 19.05
C CYS A 14 -5.85 -5.98 19.35
N LEU A 15 -4.61 -5.78 18.92
CA LEU A 15 -3.99 -4.43 18.88
C LEU A 15 -2.91 -4.39 17.79
N MET A 16 -3.34 -4.57 16.53
CA MET A 16 -2.65 -4.08 15.34
C MET A 16 -3.78 -3.55 14.45
N ALA A 17 -4.11 -2.28 14.63
CA ALA A 17 -5.05 -1.56 13.78
C ALA A 17 -4.23 -0.43 13.17
N GLY A 18 -3.99 -0.53 11.87
CA GLY A 18 -3.51 0.57 11.05
C GLY A 18 -4.32 1.84 11.30
N ARG A 19 -3.66 2.98 11.19
CA ARG A 19 -4.24 4.34 11.22
C ARG A 19 -3.45 5.16 10.15
N ALA A 20 -3.96 6.00 9.23
CA ALA A 20 -5.23 6.69 8.91
C ALA A 20 -5.59 6.65 7.39
N GLN A 21 -6.86 6.76 6.96
CA GLN A 21 -7.57 8.02 6.60
C GLN A 21 -9.11 7.92 6.72
N ALA A 22 -9.65 8.40 7.84
CA ALA A 22 -11.06 8.20 8.22
C ALA A 22 -12.10 9.14 7.58
N GLN A 23 -11.96 9.67 6.35
CA GLN A 23 -12.75 10.85 5.90
C GLN A 23 -13.44 10.73 4.54
N ASN A 24 -14.57 11.42 4.37
CA ASN A 24 -15.40 11.38 3.16
C ASN A 24 -14.91 12.35 2.06
N PRO A 25 -14.84 11.92 0.79
CA PRO A 25 -15.06 10.55 0.29
C PRO A 25 -13.96 9.57 0.70
N ILE A 26 -14.34 8.31 0.89
CA ILE A 26 -13.44 7.25 1.38
C ILE A 26 -12.58 6.60 0.28
N ILE A 27 -13.00 6.72 -0.98
CA ILE A 27 -12.20 6.36 -2.16
C ILE A 27 -11.77 7.65 -2.86
N ARG A 28 -10.47 7.80 -3.14
CA ARG A 28 -9.86 9.12 -3.42
C ARG A 28 -9.03 9.20 -4.69
N ASP A 29 -8.98 8.11 -5.45
CA ASP A 29 -8.19 7.99 -6.66
C ASP A 29 -9.03 7.59 -7.89
N GLN A 30 -10.32 7.34 -7.69
CA GLN A 30 -11.30 7.04 -8.73
C GLN A 30 -12.70 7.44 -8.31
N PHE A 31 -13.60 7.59 -9.29
CA PHE A 31 -15.02 7.79 -8.99
C PHE A 31 -15.66 6.45 -8.61
N SER A 32 -16.49 6.49 -7.59
CA SER A 32 -17.12 5.30 -7.01
C SER A 32 -18.54 5.64 -6.60
N ALA A 33 -19.47 4.76 -6.92
CA ALA A 33 -20.89 4.99 -6.68
C ALA A 33 -21.58 3.74 -6.18
N ASP A 34 -22.87 3.88 -5.87
CA ASP A 34 -23.76 2.79 -5.48
C ASP A 34 -23.11 1.77 -4.52
N PRO A 35 -22.62 2.23 -3.35
CA PRO A 35 -21.77 1.40 -2.49
C PRO A 35 -22.56 0.30 -1.80
N THR A 36 -22.19 -0.96 -2.08
CA THR A 36 -22.63 -2.09 -1.27
C THR A 36 -21.54 -2.56 -0.32
N ALA A 37 -21.75 -2.33 0.98
CA ALA A 37 -20.84 -2.73 2.04
C ALA A 37 -21.29 -4.04 2.70
N ARG A 38 -20.37 -4.99 2.86
CA ARG A 38 -20.59 -6.30 3.47
C ARG A 38 -19.44 -6.63 4.42
N VAL A 39 -19.71 -7.43 5.45
CA VAL A 39 -18.66 -7.89 6.38
C VAL A 39 -18.37 -9.36 6.12
N PHE A 40 -17.16 -9.63 5.66
CA PHE A 40 -16.65 -10.98 5.38
C PHE A 40 -15.30 -11.16 6.06
N ASP A 41 -15.05 -12.34 6.62
CA ASP A 41 -13.76 -12.68 7.24
C ASP A 41 -13.25 -11.66 8.28
N GLY A 42 -14.18 -10.99 8.98
CA GLY A 42 -13.86 -9.97 10.00
C GLY A 42 -13.48 -8.58 9.45
N LYS A 43 -13.50 -8.41 8.12
CA LYS A 43 -13.23 -7.15 7.42
C LYS A 43 -14.51 -6.61 6.78
N ILE A 44 -14.53 -5.31 6.51
CA ILE A 44 -15.54 -4.76 5.61
C ILE A 44 -15.04 -4.85 4.17
N TYR A 45 -15.92 -5.22 3.26
CA TYR A 45 -15.73 -5.18 1.82
C TYR A 45 -16.75 -4.23 1.23
N LEU A 46 -16.31 -3.36 0.33
CA LEU A 46 -17.13 -2.37 -0.36
C LEU A 46 -17.11 -2.69 -1.84
N TYR A 47 -18.29 -2.91 -2.40
CA TYR A 47 -18.56 -3.20 -3.80
C TYR A 47 -19.31 -2.01 -4.41
N PRO A 48 -18.62 -0.98 -4.91
CA PRO A 48 -19.25 0.13 -5.61
C PRO A 48 -19.37 -0.14 -7.11
N SER A 49 -20.27 0.57 -7.77
CA SER A 49 -20.13 0.85 -9.20
C SER A 49 -18.90 1.71 -9.47
N HIS A 50 -18.23 1.53 -10.61
CA HIS A 50 -17.10 2.35 -11.04
C HIS A 50 -17.53 3.35 -12.12
N ASP A 51 -17.86 4.57 -11.69
CA ASP A 51 -18.16 5.69 -12.61
C ASP A 51 -16.88 6.09 -13.37
N ILE A 52 -16.98 6.36 -14.67
CA ILE A 52 -15.86 6.86 -15.49
C ILE A 52 -16.29 8.04 -16.35
N PRO A 53 -15.38 8.97 -16.68
CA PRO A 53 -15.59 9.89 -17.79
C PRO A 53 -15.92 9.10 -19.07
N SER A 54 -17.06 9.40 -19.69
CA SER A 54 -17.55 8.60 -20.81
C SER A 54 -16.59 8.64 -22.00
N PRO A 55 -16.16 7.47 -22.52
CA PRO A 55 -15.37 7.40 -23.75
C PRO A 55 -16.25 7.53 -25.03
N ILE A 56 -17.58 7.61 -24.89
CA ILE A 56 -18.52 7.67 -26.02
C ILE A 56 -19.45 8.89 -25.96
N GLU A 57 -19.71 9.49 -27.12
CA GLU A 57 -20.43 10.77 -27.22
C GLU A 57 -21.84 10.72 -26.61
N ARG A 58 -22.59 9.63 -26.84
CA ARG A 58 -23.98 9.48 -26.37
C ARG A 58 -24.12 9.46 -24.84
N LEU A 59 -23.03 9.22 -24.11
CA LEU A 59 -23.01 9.11 -22.65
C LEU A 59 -22.18 10.21 -21.97
N LYS A 60 -21.70 11.23 -22.70
CA LYS A 60 -20.92 12.32 -22.10
C LYS A 60 -21.64 13.05 -20.97
N GLU A 61 -22.96 13.19 -21.08
CA GLU A 61 -23.82 13.86 -20.10
C GLU A 61 -24.59 12.85 -19.23
N TRP A 62 -24.16 11.59 -19.17
CA TRP A 62 -24.87 10.51 -18.50
C TRP A 62 -23.93 9.62 -17.67
N PHE A 63 -24.52 8.75 -16.86
CA PHE A 63 -23.80 7.69 -16.15
C PHE A 63 -23.05 6.77 -17.11
N CYS A 64 -21.80 6.43 -16.78
CA CYS A 64 -20.95 5.56 -17.58
C CYS A 64 -20.12 4.66 -16.64
N MET A 65 -20.37 3.35 -16.67
CA MET A 65 -19.71 2.36 -15.82
C MET A 65 -19.38 1.11 -16.64
N ALA A 66 -18.10 0.76 -16.75
CA ALA A 66 -17.63 -0.37 -17.59
C ALA A 66 -17.38 -1.65 -16.79
N ASP A 67 -17.14 -1.53 -15.49
CA ASP A 67 -16.66 -2.60 -14.62
C ASP A 67 -16.92 -2.28 -13.15
N TYR A 68 -16.46 -3.17 -12.27
CA TYR A 68 -16.51 -3.02 -10.81
C TYR A 68 -15.13 -3.30 -10.21
N HIS A 69 -14.74 -2.47 -9.26
CA HIS A 69 -13.67 -2.74 -8.30
C HIS A 69 -14.26 -3.28 -6.98
N VAL A 70 -13.41 -3.84 -6.12
CA VAL A 70 -13.78 -4.12 -4.72
C VAL A 70 -12.70 -3.58 -3.80
N PHE A 71 -13.15 -2.97 -2.71
CA PHE A 71 -12.27 -2.43 -1.68
C PHE A 71 -12.45 -3.18 -0.37
N SER A 72 -11.42 -3.27 0.46
CA SER A 72 -11.54 -3.81 1.82
C SER A 72 -10.92 -2.92 2.88
N SER A 73 -11.47 -2.97 4.09
CA SER A 73 -10.97 -2.21 5.25
C SER A 73 -11.11 -2.98 6.56
N ASP A 74 -10.16 -2.79 7.46
CA ASP A 74 -10.19 -3.30 8.85
C ASP A 74 -10.58 -2.23 9.89
N ASP A 75 -10.58 -0.96 9.49
CA ASP A 75 -10.67 0.19 10.40
C ASP A 75 -11.58 1.33 9.90
N LEU A 76 -12.15 1.17 8.70
CA LEU A 76 -12.97 2.14 7.97
C LEU A 76 -12.23 3.43 7.57
N ALA A 77 -10.91 3.46 7.77
CA ALA A 77 -10.05 4.57 7.45
C ALA A 77 -9.11 4.24 6.29
N HIS A 78 -8.75 2.98 6.08
CA HIS A 78 -7.96 2.58 4.91
C HIS A 78 -8.73 1.61 4.06
N TRP A 79 -8.70 1.86 2.76
CA TRP A 79 -9.39 1.06 1.78
C TRP A 79 -8.35 0.53 0.80
N GLU A 80 -8.12 -0.76 0.83
CA GLU A 80 -7.29 -1.48 -0.15
C GLU A 80 -8.14 -1.75 -1.39
N ASP A 81 -7.71 -1.29 -2.56
CA ASP A 81 -8.33 -1.64 -3.85
C ASP A 81 -7.78 -2.98 -4.35
N HIS A 82 -8.66 -3.98 -4.53
CA HIS A 82 -8.29 -5.29 -5.07
C HIS A 82 -8.33 -5.36 -6.60
N GLY A 83 -8.59 -4.21 -7.25
CA GLY A 83 -8.68 -4.05 -8.69
C GLY A 83 -10.02 -4.48 -9.29
N VAL A 84 -10.08 -4.50 -10.62
CA VAL A 84 -11.29 -4.88 -11.38
C VAL A 84 -11.66 -6.35 -11.14
N ILE A 85 -12.85 -6.58 -10.60
CA ILE A 85 -13.38 -7.91 -10.30
C ILE A 85 -14.32 -8.48 -11.37
N VAL A 86 -15.08 -7.61 -12.06
CA VAL A 86 -16.00 -7.97 -13.15
C VAL A 86 -16.06 -6.81 -14.15
N SER A 87 -16.09 -7.10 -15.45
CA SER A 87 -16.17 -6.09 -16.52
C SER A 87 -17.18 -6.51 -17.60
N GLN A 88 -17.86 -5.53 -18.22
CA GLN A 88 -18.85 -5.75 -19.29
C GLN A 88 -18.29 -6.57 -20.46
N GLU A 89 -16.99 -6.50 -20.72
CA GLU A 89 -16.31 -7.23 -21.80
C GLU A 89 -16.22 -8.73 -21.54
N ARG A 90 -16.22 -9.14 -20.26
CA ARG A 90 -16.05 -10.54 -19.83
C ARG A 90 -17.38 -11.23 -19.56
N ILE A 91 -18.50 -10.55 -19.74
CA ILE A 91 -19.84 -11.12 -19.50
C ILE A 91 -20.44 -11.58 -20.84
N PRO A 92 -20.68 -12.90 -21.03
CA PRO A 92 -21.06 -13.46 -22.34
C PRO A 92 -22.34 -12.86 -22.93
N TRP A 93 -23.34 -12.61 -22.09
CA TRP A 93 -24.66 -12.15 -22.50
C TRP A 93 -24.84 -10.62 -22.43
N ALA A 94 -23.92 -9.89 -21.79
CA ALA A 94 -23.99 -8.44 -21.68
C ALA A 94 -23.50 -7.76 -22.95
N ARG A 95 -24.07 -6.59 -23.26
CA ARG A 95 -23.64 -5.74 -24.36
C ARG A 95 -22.36 -4.98 -23.96
N PRO A 96 -21.24 -5.15 -24.68
CA PRO A 96 -19.92 -4.67 -24.25
C PRO A 96 -19.70 -3.16 -24.39
N ASP A 97 -20.60 -2.43 -25.07
CA ASP A 97 -20.57 -0.98 -25.25
C ASP A 97 -21.75 -0.27 -24.56
N ALA A 98 -22.40 -0.97 -23.61
CA ALA A 98 -23.55 -0.43 -22.90
C ALA A 98 -23.15 0.62 -21.84
N TYR A 99 -22.04 0.38 -21.13
CA TYR A 99 -21.56 1.14 -19.97
C TYR A 99 -22.60 1.26 -18.86
N SER A 100 -23.29 0.15 -18.60
CA SER A 100 -24.44 0.06 -17.71
C SER A 100 -24.23 -0.89 -16.54
N MET A 101 -22.97 -1.02 -16.11
CA MET A 101 -22.55 -1.81 -14.95
C MET A 101 -22.84 -1.02 -13.65
N TRP A 102 -24.13 -0.88 -13.33
CA TRP A 102 -24.65 -0.10 -12.20
C TRP A 102 -24.73 -0.91 -10.90
N ALA A 103 -25.26 -0.32 -9.83
CA ALA A 103 -25.30 -0.84 -8.47
C ALA A 103 -25.25 -2.38 -8.30
N PRO A 104 -24.17 -2.93 -7.71
CA PRO A 104 -24.04 -4.36 -7.47
C PRO A 104 -24.37 -4.75 -6.02
N ASP A 105 -24.42 -6.06 -5.75
CA ASP A 105 -24.41 -6.62 -4.40
C ASP A 105 -23.55 -7.89 -4.34
N CYS A 106 -23.05 -8.23 -3.16
CA CYS A 106 -22.32 -9.47 -2.92
C CYS A 106 -22.81 -10.16 -1.63
N VAL A 107 -23.01 -11.47 -1.68
CA VAL A 107 -23.32 -12.28 -0.49
C VAL A 107 -22.50 -13.57 -0.46
N CYS A 108 -22.25 -14.08 0.74
CA CYS A 108 -21.57 -15.36 0.95
C CYS A 108 -22.59 -16.46 1.29
N LYS A 109 -22.52 -17.60 0.60
CA LYS A 109 -23.26 -18.82 0.93
C LYS A 109 -22.37 -20.03 0.69
N ASP A 110 -22.35 -20.96 1.65
CA ASP A 110 -21.58 -22.21 1.58
C ASP A 110 -20.09 -22.03 1.19
N GLY A 111 -19.46 -20.97 1.72
CA GLY A 111 -18.05 -20.65 1.47
C GLY A 111 -17.75 -20.06 0.09
N LYS A 112 -18.78 -19.73 -0.70
CA LYS A 112 -18.66 -19.05 -1.99
C LYS A 112 -19.29 -17.67 -1.95
N TYR A 113 -18.70 -16.77 -2.73
CA TYR A 113 -19.13 -15.38 -2.87
C TYR A 113 -19.87 -15.20 -4.18
N TYR A 114 -21.09 -14.68 -4.10
CA TYR A 114 -21.99 -14.46 -5.23
C TYR A 114 -22.16 -12.95 -5.43
N PHE A 115 -21.62 -12.45 -6.53
CA PHE A 115 -21.68 -11.05 -6.93
C PHE A 115 -22.79 -10.84 -7.96
N TYR A 116 -23.82 -10.11 -7.57
CA TYR A 116 -25.00 -9.79 -8.38
C TYR A 116 -24.82 -8.42 -9.02
N PHE A 117 -25.11 -8.31 -10.31
CA PHE A 117 -24.92 -7.07 -11.04
C PHE A 117 -25.96 -6.91 -12.17
N PRO A 118 -26.46 -5.70 -12.41
CA PRO A 118 -27.26 -5.42 -13.59
C PRO A 118 -26.37 -5.22 -14.83
N ALA A 119 -26.88 -5.62 -15.99
CA ALA A 119 -26.30 -5.23 -17.27
C ALA A 119 -27.35 -5.25 -18.38
N THR A 120 -27.11 -4.48 -19.44
CA THR A 120 -27.95 -4.53 -20.66
C THR A 120 -27.60 -5.77 -21.48
N PRO A 121 -28.56 -6.68 -21.78
CA PRO A 121 -28.28 -7.86 -22.60
C PRO A 121 -27.98 -7.52 -24.08
N ARG A 122 -27.22 -8.39 -24.75
CA ARG A 122 -26.99 -8.31 -26.20
C ARG A 122 -28.30 -8.38 -26.98
N GLY A 123 -28.42 -7.57 -28.03
CA GLY A 123 -29.61 -7.54 -28.89
C GLY A 123 -30.82 -6.83 -28.29
N VAL A 124 -30.71 -6.26 -27.09
CA VAL A 124 -31.76 -5.47 -26.44
C VAL A 124 -31.40 -3.98 -26.52
N GLU A 125 -32.30 -3.16 -27.07
CA GLU A 125 -32.07 -1.70 -27.16
C GLU A 125 -32.24 -1.00 -25.80
N LYS A 126 -33.30 -1.36 -25.07
CA LYS A 126 -33.65 -0.83 -23.75
C LYS A 126 -34.07 -1.96 -22.81
N GLY A 127 -33.51 -1.97 -21.61
CA GLY A 127 -33.81 -2.96 -20.58
C GLY A 127 -32.56 -3.49 -19.90
N PHE A 128 -32.78 -4.14 -18.77
CA PHE A 128 -31.74 -4.70 -17.92
C PHE A 128 -32.12 -6.11 -17.50
N ALA A 129 -31.09 -6.94 -17.29
CA ALA A 129 -31.20 -8.20 -16.60
C ALA A 129 -30.15 -8.26 -15.48
N VAL A 130 -30.40 -9.08 -14.46
CA VAL A 130 -29.47 -9.28 -13.36
C VAL A 130 -28.63 -10.55 -13.58
N GLY A 131 -27.31 -10.38 -13.59
CA GLY A 131 -26.33 -11.45 -13.62
C GLY A 131 -25.83 -11.87 -12.25
N VAL A 132 -25.13 -13.01 -12.23
CA VAL A 132 -24.36 -13.47 -11.07
C VAL A 132 -22.95 -13.82 -11.54
N ALA A 133 -21.94 -13.45 -10.75
CA ALA A 133 -20.57 -13.94 -10.88
C ALA A 133 -20.13 -14.58 -9.56
N VAL A 134 -19.30 -15.62 -9.61
CA VAL A 134 -18.96 -16.44 -8.43
C VAL A 134 -17.45 -16.43 -8.18
N SER A 135 -17.05 -16.36 -6.92
CA SER A 135 -15.66 -16.49 -6.49
C SER A 135 -15.54 -17.33 -5.22
N ASP A 136 -14.35 -17.87 -4.97
CA ASP A 136 -13.97 -18.50 -3.70
C ASP A 136 -13.42 -17.48 -2.68
N LYS A 137 -13.29 -16.19 -3.08
CA LYS A 137 -12.80 -15.10 -2.23
C LYS A 137 -13.70 -13.87 -2.33
N PRO A 138 -13.82 -13.07 -1.26
CA PRO A 138 -14.61 -11.84 -1.29
C PRO A 138 -14.02 -10.79 -2.24
N SER A 139 -12.70 -10.79 -2.43
CA SER A 139 -12.00 -9.88 -3.35
C SER A 139 -11.91 -10.38 -4.80
N GLY A 140 -12.47 -11.55 -5.11
CA GLY A 140 -12.40 -12.13 -6.44
C GLY A 140 -11.09 -12.86 -6.76
N PRO A 141 -10.77 -13.09 -8.06
CA PRO A 141 -11.57 -12.69 -9.22
C PRO A 141 -12.93 -13.41 -9.26
N PHE A 142 -13.95 -12.77 -9.84
CA PHE A 142 -15.28 -13.35 -9.99
C PHE A 142 -15.50 -13.86 -11.41
N MET A 143 -16.10 -15.04 -11.54
CA MET A 143 -16.44 -15.66 -12.83
C MET A 143 -17.93 -15.48 -13.14
N PRO A 144 -18.31 -14.67 -14.16
CA PRO A 144 -19.70 -14.47 -14.54
C PRO A 144 -20.37 -15.75 -15.04
N GLN A 145 -21.65 -15.93 -14.70
CA GLN A 145 -22.50 -16.96 -15.29
C GLN A 145 -22.77 -16.69 -16.77
N MET A 146 -23.00 -17.75 -17.55
CA MET A 146 -23.23 -17.67 -19.00
C MET A 146 -24.55 -16.98 -19.37
N ARG A 147 -25.50 -16.87 -18.43
CA ARG A 147 -26.82 -16.25 -18.61
C ARG A 147 -27.19 -15.44 -17.35
N PRO A 148 -28.04 -14.42 -17.48
CA PRO A 148 -28.63 -13.75 -16.32
C PRO A 148 -29.64 -14.67 -15.61
N ILE A 149 -30.09 -14.27 -14.42
CA ILE A 149 -31.16 -14.95 -13.68
C ILE A 149 -32.46 -14.78 -14.45
N GLU A 150 -33.10 -15.90 -14.82
CA GLU A 150 -34.38 -15.88 -15.51
C GLU A 150 -35.48 -15.31 -14.61
N GLY A 151 -36.28 -14.36 -15.14
CA GLY A 151 -37.37 -13.70 -14.43
C GLY A 151 -36.98 -12.44 -13.62
N VAL A 152 -35.70 -12.05 -13.64
CA VAL A 152 -35.20 -10.84 -12.94
C VAL A 152 -34.84 -9.75 -13.95
N ASP A 153 -35.86 -9.01 -14.39
CA ASP A 153 -35.71 -7.87 -15.31
C ASP A 153 -35.67 -6.55 -14.52
N GLY A 154 -34.50 -5.92 -14.44
CA GLY A 154 -34.31 -4.65 -13.72
C GLY A 154 -32.87 -4.39 -13.27
N ILE A 155 -32.72 -3.45 -12.35
CA ILE A 155 -31.45 -2.96 -11.80
C ILE A 155 -31.41 -3.10 -10.27
N ASP A 156 -30.26 -2.79 -9.69
CA ASP A 156 -30.04 -2.67 -8.25
C ASP A 156 -30.45 -3.93 -7.48
N PRO A 157 -29.87 -5.10 -7.81
CA PRO A 157 -30.14 -6.32 -7.05
C PRO A 157 -29.64 -6.18 -5.61
N CYS A 158 -30.46 -6.61 -4.65
CA CYS A 158 -30.03 -6.85 -3.27
C CYS A 158 -30.45 -8.25 -2.85
N VAL A 159 -29.54 -8.95 -2.16
CA VAL A 159 -29.78 -10.30 -1.64
C VAL A 159 -29.73 -10.29 -0.12
N LEU A 160 -30.75 -10.91 0.48
CA LEU A 160 -30.83 -11.23 1.91
C LEU A 160 -30.89 -12.74 2.07
N THR A 161 -29.98 -13.30 2.84
CA THR A 161 -30.10 -14.67 3.35
C THR A 161 -30.64 -14.60 4.78
N ASP A 162 -31.84 -15.14 4.98
CA ASP A 162 -32.50 -15.13 6.29
C ASP A 162 -31.92 -16.21 7.21
N LYS A 163 -32.25 -16.14 8.50
CA LYS A 163 -31.78 -17.03 9.56
C LYS A 163 -32.09 -18.51 9.37
N ASP A 164 -33.05 -18.85 8.52
CA ASP A 164 -33.41 -20.22 8.15
C ASP A 164 -32.61 -20.75 6.93
N GLY A 165 -31.73 -19.93 6.36
CA GLY A 165 -30.92 -20.23 5.19
C GLY A 165 -31.60 -19.90 3.84
N GLN A 166 -32.88 -19.53 3.85
CA GLN A 166 -33.59 -19.11 2.65
C GLN A 166 -33.05 -17.76 2.18
N SER A 167 -32.66 -17.69 0.91
CA SER A 167 -32.20 -16.44 0.29
C SER A 167 -33.30 -15.78 -0.54
N TYR A 168 -33.33 -14.46 -0.54
CA TYR A 168 -34.29 -13.61 -1.22
C TYR A 168 -33.54 -12.59 -2.05
N ILE A 169 -34.02 -12.31 -3.24
CA ILE A 169 -33.52 -11.25 -4.11
C ILE A 169 -34.58 -10.17 -4.26
N TYR A 170 -34.15 -8.90 -4.20
CA TYR A 170 -34.94 -7.69 -4.38
C TYR A 170 -34.31 -6.87 -5.52
N TRP A 171 -35.11 -6.16 -6.31
CA TRP A 171 -34.59 -5.32 -7.39
C TRP A 171 -35.58 -4.24 -7.80
N ALA A 172 -35.08 -3.21 -8.49
CA ALA A 172 -35.89 -2.17 -9.10
C ALA A 172 -36.17 -2.50 -10.58
N GLY A 173 -37.45 -2.57 -10.95
CA GLY A 173 -37.88 -2.90 -12.32
C GLY A 173 -39.24 -2.27 -12.62
N ARG A 174 -40.30 -3.08 -12.65
CA ARG A 174 -41.70 -2.58 -12.77
C ARG A 174 -42.25 -2.09 -11.42
N GLY A 175 -41.48 -1.25 -10.74
CA GLY A 175 -41.57 -1.01 -9.29
C GLY A 175 -40.54 -1.84 -8.52
N MET A 176 -40.69 -1.89 -7.20
CA MET A 176 -39.85 -2.71 -6.33
C MET A 176 -40.36 -4.15 -6.31
N MET A 177 -39.51 -5.09 -6.72
CA MET A 177 -39.84 -6.50 -6.87
C MET A 177 -39.01 -7.36 -5.93
N MET A 178 -39.51 -8.56 -5.60
CA MET A 178 -38.79 -9.55 -4.80
C MET A 178 -39.16 -10.98 -5.17
N ALA A 179 -38.26 -11.92 -4.92
CA ALA A 179 -38.48 -13.36 -5.09
C ALA A 179 -37.56 -14.17 -4.15
N LYS A 180 -37.91 -15.43 -3.93
CA LYS A 180 -37.02 -16.41 -3.29
C LYS A 180 -35.98 -16.90 -4.30
N LEU A 181 -34.75 -17.10 -3.85
CA LEU A 181 -33.69 -17.79 -4.60
C LEU A 181 -33.67 -19.28 -4.25
N LYS A 182 -33.26 -20.12 -5.20
CA LYS A 182 -32.87 -21.51 -4.91
C LYS A 182 -31.52 -21.53 -4.18
N ASP A 183 -31.17 -22.69 -3.61
CA ASP A 183 -29.91 -22.86 -2.91
C ASP A 183 -28.65 -22.65 -3.76
N ASN A 184 -28.75 -22.81 -5.07
CA ASN A 184 -27.66 -22.54 -6.00
C ASN A 184 -27.37 -21.04 -6.22
N MET A 185 -28.21 -20.15 -5.66
CA MET A 185 -28.07 -18.69 -5.68
C MET A 185 -28.13 -18.04 -7.08
N VAL A 186 -28.40 -18.81 -8.13
CA VAL A 186 -28.40 -18.35 -9.54
C VAL A 186 -29.75 -18.51 -10.23
N GLU A 187 -30.76 -19.05 -9.53
CA GLU A 187 -32.11 -19.26 -10.04
C GLU A 187 -33.17 -18.84 -9.00
N LEU A 188 -34.34 -18.40 -9.48
CA LEU A 188 -35.50 -18.15 -8.64
C LEU A 188 -36.17 -19.45 -8.17
N ALA A 189 -36.63 -19.47 -6.91
CA ALA A 189 -37.44 -20.52 -6.30
C ALA A 189 -38.93 -20.13 -6.15
N SER A 190 -39.28 -18.89 -6.49
CA SER A 190 -40.67 -18.40 -6.53
C SER A 190 -40.84 -17.40 -7.66
N GLU A 191 -42.08 -17.19 -8.09
CA GLU A 191 -42.42 -16.09 -9.00
C GLU A 191 -42.08 -14.72 -8.37
N PRO A 192 -41.64 -13.74 -9.17
CA PRO A 192 -41.51 -12.35 -8.76
C PRO A 192 -42.83 -11.76 -8.25
N VAL A 193 -42.78 -11.05 -7.12
CA VAL A 193 -43.91 -10.32 -6.55
C VAL A 193 -43.52 -8.88 -6.19
N PRO A 194 -44.44 -7.90 -6.24
CA PRO A 194 -44.16 -6.53 -5.81
C PRO A 194 -43.97 -6.46 -4.28
N VAL A 195 -43.08 -5.57 -3.83
CA VAL A 195 -42.84 -5.30 -2.41
C VAL A 195 -44.01 -4.47 -1.82
N PRO A 196 -44.76 -4.98 -0.83
CA PRO A 196 -45.92 -4.28 -0.30
C PRO A 196 -45.57 -3.29 0.84
N GLY A 197 -46.35 -2.21 0.93
CA GLY A 197 -46.30 -1.24 2.04
C GLY A 197 -45.40 -0.02 1.83
N LEU A 198 -44.83 0.13 0.63
CA LEU A 198 -43.98 1.27 0.27
C LEU A 198 -44.81 2.49 -0.20
N PRO A 199 -44.33 3.73 0.00
CA PRO A 199 -45.01 4.94 -0.45
C PRO A 199 -45.05 5.04 -1.99
N ASP A 200 -45.95 5.87 -2.52
CA ASP A 200 -46.01 6.19 -3.96
C ASP A 200 -44.80 7.01 -4.43
N GLY A 201 -44.57 7.07 -5.75
CA GLY A 201 -43.46 7.79 -6.38
C GLY A 201 -42.31 6.90 -6.86
N PHE A 202 -41.27 7.51 -7.43
CA PHE A 202 -40.11 6.80 -7.97
C PHE A 202 -39.22 6.27 -6.83
N LYS A 203 -38.88 4.99 -6.90
CA LYS A 203 -38.07 4.26 -5.91
C LYS A 203 -37.16 3.30 -6.64
N GLU A 204 -35.90 3.24 -6.24
CA GLU A 204 -34.90 2.29 -6.73
C GLU A 204 -33.97 1.86 -5.58
N GLY A 205 -32.85 1.19 -5.87
CA GLY A 205 -31.82 0.86 -4.87
C GLY A 205 -32.32 0.13 -3.62
N PRO A 206 -33.08 -0.98 -3.73
CA PRO A 206 -33.50 -1.69 -2.53
C PRO A 206 -32.28 -2.23 -1.78
N PHE A 207 -32.20 -2.00 -0.49
CA PHE A 207 -31.24 -2.64 0.40
C PHE A 207 -31.97 -3.18 1.63
N VAL A 208 -31.90 -4.49 1.85
CA VAL A 208 -32.66 -5.19 2.89
C VAL A 208 -31.73 -5.86 3.89
N PHE A 209 -31.98 -5.64 5.17
CA PHE A 209 -31.25 -6.29 6.26
C PHE A 209 -32.18 -6.66 7.42
N GLU A 210 -31.74 -7.64 8.21
CA GLU A 210 -32.41 -8.08 9.43
C GLU A 210 -31.67 -7.53 10.66
N ARG A 211 -32.43 -7.09 11.66
CA ARG A 211 -31.91 -6.69 12.96
C ARG A 211 -32.95 -6.95 14.06
N GLU A 212 -32.57 -7.73 15.07
CA GLU A 212 -33.37 -8.00 16.27
C GLU A 212 -34.78 -8.55 15.97
N GLY A 213 -34.88 -9.43 14.98
CA GLY A 213 -36.12 -10.07 14.51
C GLY A 213 -36.97 -9.20 13.58
N LYS A 214 -36.48 -8.04 13.14
CA LYS A 214 -37.17 -7.11 12.24
C LYS A 214 -36.41 -6.97 10.93
N TYR A 215 -37.16 -6.84 9.84
CA TYR A 215 -36.61 -6.65 8.51
C TYR A 215 -36.78 -5.19 8.09
N TYR A 216 -35.69 -4.57 7.67
CA TYR A 216 -35.63 -3.19 7.22
C TYR A 216 -35.49 -3.20 5.70
N PHE A 217 -36.50 -2.67 5.01
CA PHE A 217 -36.44 -2.45 3.57
C PHE A 217 -36.13 -0.98 3.34
N THR A 218 -34.91 -0.70 2.88
CA THR A 218 -34.41 0.66 2.67
C THR A 218 -34.24 0.95 1.19
N PHE A 219 -34.45 2.19 0.76
CA PHE A 219 -34.49 2.56 -0.65
C PHE A 219 -34.34 4.08 -0.87
N PRO A 220 -33.65 4.52 -1.94
CA PRO A 220 -33.82 5.84 -2.51
C PRO A 220 -35.26 6.14 -2.92
N TRP A 221 -35.73 7.36 -2.65
CA TRP A 221 -37.08 7.81 -2.97
C TRP A 221 -37.05 9.27 -3.46
N VAL A 222 -37.65 9.53 -4.62
CA VAL A 222 -37.80 10.91 -5.13
C VAL A 222 -39.10 11.49 -4.58
N ARG A 223 -38.96 12.39 -3.59
CA ARG A 223 -40.08 13.14 -2.99
C ARG A 223 -40.38 14.45 -3.70
N ASP A 224 -39.34 15.09 -4.23
CA ASP A 224 -39.40 16.38 -4.90
C ASP A 224 -38.54 16.36 -6.17
N LYS A 225 -37.24 16.67 -6.06
CA LYS A 225 -36.33 16.83 -7.19
C LYS A 225 -35.24 15.76 -7.29
N THR A 226 -34.62 15.41 -6.16
CA THR A 226 -33.54 14.42 -6.06
C THR A 226 -33.89 13.36 -5.02
N GLU A 227 -33.03 12.35 -4.88
CA GLU A 227 -33.28 11.22 -3.99
C GLU A 227 -33.00 11.54 -2.51
N THR A 228 -33.95 11.14 -1.66
CA THR A 228 -33.76 10.94 -0.21
C THR A 228 -33.62 9.44 0.07
N LEU A 229 -32.98 9.06 1.18
CA LEU A 229 -32.99 7.67 1.64
C LEU A 229 -34.16 7.45 2.60
N ALA A 230 -34.97 6.43 2.35
CA ALA A 230 -36.13 6.11 3.16
C ALA A 230 -36.21 4.62 3.51
N TYR A 231 -37.11 4.25 4.41
CA TYR A 231 -37.27 2.86 4.82
C TYR A 231 -38.66 2.50 5.33
N GLY A 232 -38.95 1.20 5.25
CA GLY A 232 -40.02 0.54 5.97
C GLY A 232 -39.50 -0.62 6.82
N MET A 233 -40.29 -1.03 7.81
CA MET A 233 -39.99 -2.16 8.70
C MET A 233 -41.07 -3.23 8.60
N GLY A 234 -40.69 -4.50 8.62
CA GLY A 234 -41.60 -5.64 8.57
C GLY A 234 -41.16 -6.78 9.48
N ASP A 235 -42.04 -7.78 9.63
CA ASP A 235 -41.82 -8.99 10.44
C ASP A 235 -41.36 -10.20 9.61
N SER A 236 -41.22 -10.03 8.30
CA SER A 236 -40.87 -11.10 7.34
C SER A 236 -39.96 -10.53 6.25
N PRO A 237 -39.05 -11.35 5.66
CA PRO A 237 -38.24 -10.95 4.52
C PRO A 237 -39.08 -10.44 3.34
N MET A 238 -40.31 -10.93 3.18
CA MET A 238 -41.20 -10.52 2.08
C MET A 238 -42.27 -9.49 2.51
N GLY A 239 -42.10 -8.85 3.67
CA GLY A 239 -43.01 -7.84 4.17
C GLY A 239 -44.38 -8.38 4.63
N PRO A 240 -45.42 -7.52 4.69
CA PRO A 240 -45.41 -6.11 4.27
C PRO A 240 -44.47 -5.24 5.12
N PHE A 241 -43.93 -4.20 4.50
CA PHE A 241 -43.06 -3.23 5.16
C PHE A 241 -43.84 -1.97 5.47
N GLU A 242 -44.03 -1.65 6.75
CA GLU A 242 -44.65 -0.40 7.19
C GLU A 242 -43.64 0.74 7.05
N PHE A 243 -43.96 1.76 6.25
CA PHE A 243 -43.10 2.94 6.08
C PHE A 243 -42.81 3.66 7.40
N LYS A 244 -41.53 3.94 7.70
CA LYS A 244 -41.08 4.56 8.95
C LYS A 244 -40.41 5.92 8.78
N GLY A 245 -40.17 6.37 7.56
CA GLY A 245 -39.68 7.71 7.27
C GLY A 245 -38.31 7.73 6.57
N ILE A 246 -37.59 8.83 6.79
CA ILE A 246 -36.35 9.17 6.08
C ILE A 246 -35.12 8.84 6.94
N ILE A 247 -34.15 8.19 6.31
CA ILE A 247 -32.80 7.92 6.83
C ILE A 247 -31.88 9.12 6.56
N MET A 248 -31.92 9.71 5.36
CA MET A 248 -31.05 10.83 4.95
C MET A 248 -31.79 11.75 3.98
N ASP A 249 -31.69 13.07 4.18
CA ASP A 249 -32.29 14.08 3.28
C ASP A 249 -31.66 14.07 1.88
N GLU A 250 -32.31 14.79 0.96
CA GLU A 250 -31.77 15.12 -0.35
C GLU A 250 -30.40 15.82 -0.27
N SER A 251 -29.55 15.61 -1.28
CA SER A 251 -28.24 16.27 -1.36
C SER A 251 -28.38 17.80 -1.37
N PRO A 252 -27.58 18.53 -0.57
CA PRO A 252 -27.62 20.00 -0.52
C PRO A 252 -27.04 20.68 -1.77
N VAL A 253 -26.43 19.92 -2.69
CA VAL A 253 -25.84 20.42 -3.94
C VAL A 253 -26.51 19.82 -5.19
N ASP A 254 -27.75 19.35 -5.05
CA ASP A 254 -28.54 18.80 -6.16
C ASP A 254 -27.92 17.55 -6.83
N CYS A 255 -27.09 16.76 -6.14
CA CYS A 255 -26.70 15.43 -6.64
C CYS A 255 -27.96 14.57 -6.80
N TRP A 256 -28.22 14.06 -8.01
CA TRP A 256 -29.50 13.44 -8.32
C TRP A 256 -29.73 12.13 -7.56
N THR A 257 -28.80 11.18 -7.68
CA THR A 257 -28.93 9.85 -7.07
C THR A 257 -28.30 9.80 -5.69
N ASN A 258 -28.78 8.88 -4.85
CA ASN A 258 -28.21 8.58 -3.54
C ASN A 258 -28.40 7.09 -3.19
N HIS A 259 -27.81 6.17 -3.95
CA HIS A 259 -27.84 4.73 -3.64
C HIS A 259 -26.96 4.39 -2.42
N HIS A 260 -27.36 3.40 -1.62
CA HIS A 260 -26.78 3.15 -0.31
C HIS A 260 -26.74 1.67 0.12
N SER A 261 -25.98 1.41 1.17
CA SER A 261 -26.05 0.18 1.95
C SER A 261 -25.86 0.45 3.44
N ILE A 262 -26.36 -0.46 4.27
CA ILE A 262 -26.29 -0.36 5.73
C ILE A 262 -25.72 -1.65 6.30
N VAL A 263 -24.67 -1.55 7.11
CA VAL A 263 -24.02 -2.73 7.67
C VAL A 263 -23.52 -2.48 9.09
N GLU A 264 -23.61 -3.52 9.92
CA GLU A 264 -22.98 -3.54 11.23
C GLU A 264 -21.53 -4.00 11.11
N TYR A 265 -20.60 -3.20 11.63
CA TYR A 265 -19.20 -3.57 11.76
C TYR A 265 -18.70 -3.31 13.18
N ARG A 266 -18.22 -4.37 13.85
CA ARG A 266 -17.68 -4.32 15.22
C ARG A 266 -18.63 -3.64 16.23
N GLY A 267 -19.92 -3.96 16.15
CA GLY A 267 -20.94 -3.45 17.09
C GLY A 267 -21.46 -2.04 16.79
N GLN A 268 -21.04 -1.42 15.67
CA GLN A 268 -21.51 -0.12 15.23
C GLN A 268 -22.11 -0.24 13.83
N TRP A 269 -23.25 0.42 13.60
CA TRP A 269 -23.91 0.45 12.30
C TRP A 269 -23.43 1.64 11.47
N TYR A 270 -23.28 1.43 10.17
CA TYR A 270 -22.79 2.44 9.23
C TYR A 270 -23.73 2.53 8.04
N LEU A 271 -23.90 3.75 7.54
CA LEU A 271 -24.57 4.03 6.27
C LEU A 271 -23.50 4.39 5.25
N PHE A 272 -23.39 3.59 4.20
CA PHE A 272 -22.59 3.89 3.01
C PHE A 272 -23.50 4.49 1.97
N TYR A 273 -23.06 5.56 1.32
CA TYR A 273 -23.84 6.30 0.32
C TYR A 273 -22.87 7.02 -0.62
N HIS A 274 -23.34 7.80 -1.59
CA HIS A 274 -22.45 8.54 -2.49
C HIS A 274 -22.82 10.02 -2.63
N HIS A 275 -21.88 10.79 -3.15
CA HIS A 275 -22.02 12.21 -3.42
C HIS A 275 -21.11 12.62 -4.60
N ASN A 276 -21.20 13.85 -5.11
CA ASN A 276 -20.38 14.35 -6.25
C ASN A 276 -19.20 15.24 -5.81
N ASP A 277 -18.52 14.89 -4.71
CA ASP A 277 -17.48 15.73 -4.08
C ASP A 277 -16.29 16.02 -5.01
N TYR A 278 -15.85 15.05 -5.83
CA TYR A 278 -14.75 15.22 -6.79
C TYR A 278 -15.19 15.78 -8.16
N SER A 279 -16.49 16.05 -8.33
CA SER A 279 -17.14 16.34 -9.61
C SER A 279 -18.32 17.31 -9.42
N PRO A 280 -18.15 18.45 -8.74
CA PRO A 280 -19.27 19.30 -8.33
C PRO A 280 -20.09 19.89 -9.50
N HIS A 281 -19.58 19.79 -10.73
CA HIS A 281 -20.24 20.23 -11.96
C HIS A 281 -20.76 19.08 -12.83
N PHE A 282 -20.59 17.82 -12.39
CA PHE A 282 -21.02 16.63 -13.11
C PHE A 282 -21.40 15.51 -12.13
N ASP A 283 -22.65 15.51 -11.67
CA ASP A 283 -23.18 14.61 -10.64
C ASP A 283 -23.35 13.13 -11.08
N LYS A 284 -22.83 12.78 -12.27
CA LYS A 284 -22.82 11.41 -12.82
C LYS A 284 -21.49 10.69 -12.62
N ASN A 285 -20.47 11.41 -12.12
CA ASN A 285 -19.25 10.83 -11.59
C ASN A 285 -19.28 10.99 -10.08
N ARG A 286 -19.52 9.94 -9.31
CA ARG A 286 -19.81 10.07 -7.88
C ARG A 286 -18.65 9.56 -7.02
N SER A 287 -18.77 9.71 -5.71
CA SER A 287 -17.75 9.40 -4.73
C SER A 287 -18.40 8.83 -3.47
N VAL A 288 -17.95 7.64 -3.04
CA VAL A 288 -18.53 6.97 -1.87
C VAL A 288 -18.17 7.69 -0.57
N CYS A 289 -19.18 7.81 0.29
CA CYS A 289 -19.12 8.35 1.63
C CYS A 289 -19.67 7.34 2.64
N VAL A 290 -19.31 7.53 3.92
CA VAL A 290 -19.81 6.72 5.03
C VAL A 290 -20.02 7.57 6.28
N ASP A 291 -21.12 7.32 6.99
CA ASP A 291 -21.42 7.94 8.28
C ASP A 291 -22.00 6.92 9.27
N SER A 292 -21.86 7.21 10.57
CA SER A 292 -22.40 6.33 11.63
C SER A 292 -23.93 6.40 11.68
N LEU A 293 -24.56 5.24 11.75
CA LEU A 293 -26.00 5.07 11.87
C LEU A 293 -26.37 4.56 13.27
N PHE A 294 -27.48 5.05 13.82
CA PHE A 294 -27.96 4.66 15.15
C PHE A 294 -29.46 4.37 15.11
N PHE A 295 -29.92 3.55 16.06
CA PHE A 295 -31.33 3.21 16.20
C PHE A 295 -31.93 3.81 17.48
N ASN A 296 -33.22 4.10 17.44
CA ASN A 296 -34.03 4.40 18.61
C ASN A 296 -34.39 3.12 19.36
N ALA A 297 -34.89 3.27 20.59
CA ALA A 297 -35.26 2.14 21.44
C ALA A 297 -36.39 1.28 20.85
N ASP A 298 -37.21 1.84 19.96
CA ASP A 298 -38.29 1.13 19.24
C ASP A 298 -37.81 0.46 17.94
N GLY A 299 -36.51 0.50 17.65
CA GLY A 299 -35.90 -0.05 16.44
C GLY A 299 -35.93 0.91 15.24
N THR A 300 -36.57 2.07 15.31
CA THR A 300 -36.53 3.03 14.19
C THR A 300 -35.12 3.61 13.99
N ILE A 301 -34.75 3.88 12.73
CA ILE A 301 -33.46 4.49 12.38
C ILE A 301 -33.48 5.97 12.78
N ARG A 302 -32.41 6.41 13.46
CA ARG A 302 -32.14 7.85 13.66
C ARG A 302 -31.59 8.41 12.37
N LYS A 303 -32.21 9.49 11.91
CA LYS A 303 -31.79 10.22 10.70
C LYS A 303 -30.29 10.52 10.74
N VAL A 304 -29.59 10.14 9.67
CA VAL A 304 -28.15 10.37 9.49
C VAL A 304 -27.94 11.75 8.88
N ILE A 305 -26.97 12.48 9.42
CA ILE A 305 -26.54 13.77 8.88
C ILE A 305 -25.19 13.54 8.19
N PRO A 306 -25.10 13.71 6.86
CA PRO A 306 -23.84 13.58 6.11
C PRO A 306 -22.73 14.43 6.73
N THR A 307 -21.52 13.87 6.82
CA THR A 307 -20.35 14.63 7.28
C THR A 307 -19.21 14.61 6.28
N LEU A 308 -18.41 15.69 6.27
CA LEU A 308 -17.11 15.69 5.59
C LEU A 308 -16.12 14.77 6.31
N ARG A 309 -16.23 14.69 7.64
CA ARG A 309 -15.29 13.96 8.49
C ARG A 309 -15.37 12.46 8.27
N GLY A 310 -16.51 11.89 7.90
CA GLY A 310 -16.71 10.45 7.78
C GLY A 310 -16.51 9.70 9.11
N VAL A 311 -16.11 8.43 9.02
CA VAL A 311 -15.93 7.52 10.16
C VAL A 311 -14.51 6.97 10.24
N GLY A 312 -14.15 6.41 11.40
CA GLY A 312 -12.80 5.85 11.65
C GLY A 312 -11.95 6.73 12.56
N ILE A 313 -10.69 6.32 12.76
CA ILE A 313 -9.70 6.99 13.60
C ILE A 313 -8.48 7.33 12.73
N THR A 314 -7.96 8.55 12.90
CA THR A 314 -6.81 9.04 12.12
C THR A 314 -5.54 8.99 12.98
N ASP A 315 -4.45 8.38 12.52
CA ASP A 315 -3.14 8.48 13.15
C ASP A 315 -2.63 9.93 13.17
N ALA A 316 -2.01 10.34 14.27
CA ALA A 316 -1.29 11.61 14.34
C ALA A 316 -0.08 11.67 13.39
N ARG A 317 0.54 10.53 13.07
CA ARG A 317 1.76 10.44 12.25
C ARG A 317 1.49 10.20 10.76
N THR A 318 0.30 10.58 10.30
CA THR A 318 -0.05 10.69 8.87
C THR A 318 -0.42 12.13 8.52
N ARG A 319 -0.68 12.40 7.23
CA ARG A 319 -1.13 13.72 6.78
C ARG A 319 -2.62 13.90 7.08
N ILE A 320 -2.92 14.54 8.20
CA ILE A 320 -4.28 14.87 8.64
C ILE A 320 -4.81 16.01 7.78
N ARG A 321 -5.71 15.69 6.85
CA ARG A 321 -6.40 16.68 6.01
C ARG A 321 -7.55 17.32 6.80
N ILE A 322 -7.33 18.52 7.33
CA ILE A 322 -8.27 19.18 8.26
C ILE A 322 -9.44 19.89 7.56
N ASP A 323 -9.45 19.88 6.22
CA ASP A 323 -10.58 20.26 5.38
C ASP A 323 -11.81 19.38 5.63
N ARG A 324 -11.60 18.14 6.05
CA ARG A 324 -12.62 17.20 6.48
C ARG A 324 -12.96 17.33 7.97
N TYR A 325 -13.26 18.57 8.36
CA TYR A 325 -13.55 18.94 9.73
C TYR A 325 -14.85 18.30 10.27
N SER A 326 -14.93 18.21 11.59
CA SER A 326 -16.15 17.83 12.34
C SER A 326 -17.00 19.04 12.71
N SER A 327 -16.39 20.20 12.95
CA SER A 327 -17.11 21.46 13.13
C SER A 327 -16.20 22.67 12.84
N ILE A 328 -16.82 23.81 12.54
CA ILE A 328 -16.12 25.07 12.27
C ILE A 328 -16.73 26.22 13.06
N SER A 329 -15.95 27.29 13.20
CA SER A 329 -16.44 28.59 13.66
C SER A 329 -17.55 29.14 12.74
N PRO A 330 -18.50 29.94 13.25
CA PRO A 330 -19.62 30.45 12.44
C PRO A 330 -19.22 31.28 11.20
N ALA A 331 -17.98 31.78 11.14
CA ALA A 331 -17.47 32.49 9.98
C ALA A 331 -15.94 32.45 9.94
N GLY A 332 -15.37 32.42 8.73
CA GLY A 332 -13.92 32.54 8.51
C GLY A 332 -13.20 31.25 8.17
N ILE A 333 -13.91 30.14 8.02
CA ILE A 333 -13.41 28.90 7.42
C ILE A 333 -14.14 28.65 6.10
N SER A 334 -13.40 28.27 5.07
CA SER A 334 -13.93 27.74 3.82
C SER A 334 -13.03 26.63 3.28
N ILE A 335 -13.59 25.74 2.46
CA ILE A 335 -12.87 24.65 1.78
C ILE A 335 -12.81 24.98 0.29
N ALA A 336 -11.69 24.65 -0.35
CA ALA A 336 -11.50 24.77 -1.80
C ALA A 336 -10.60 23.62 -2.28
N PHE A 337 -10.60 23.31 -3.58
CA PHE A 337 -9.64 22.34 -4.11
C PHE A 337 -8.21 22.84 -3.98
N LEU A 338 -7.26 21.90 -3.86
CA LEU A 338 -5.84 22.20 -4.02
C LEU A 338 -5.56 22.66 -5.45
N ASP A 339 -6.22 22.00 -6.41
CA ASP A 339 -6.18 22.27 -7.83
C ASP A 339 -7.58 22.02 -8.44
N GLU A 340 -8.22 23.06 -8.96
CA GLU A 340 -9.58 22.97 -9.55
C GLU A 340 -9.60 22.12 -10.82
N ALA A 341 -8.47 22.00 -11.53
CA ALA A 341 -8.36 21.18 -12.73
C ALA A 341 -8.17 19.69 -12.41
N GLU A 342 -7.70 19.38 -11.20
CA GLU A 342 -7.42 18.01 -10.76
C GLU A 342 -8.00 17.74 -9.36
N PRO A 343 -9.33 17.61 -9.23
CA PRO A 343 -10.02 17.45 -7.94
C PRO A 343 -9.47 16.34 -7.03
N PHE A 344 -8.96 15.25 -7.61
CA PHE A 344 -8.38 14.13 -6.86
C PHE A 344 -7.10 14.48 -6.09
N LYS A 345 -6.42 15.59 -6.39
CA LYS A 345 -5.35 16.12 -5.52
C LYS A 345 -5.87 16.43 -4.12
N GLY A 346 -7.17 16.67 -3.96
CA GLY A 346 -7.85 16.92 -2.71
C GLY A 346 -8.12 18.40 -2.48
N TRP A 347 -8.35 18.77 -1.23
CA TRP A 347 -8.77 20.11 -0.85
C TRP A 347 -7.85 20.71 0.20
N LYS A 348 -8.06 22.00 0.42
CA LYS A 348 -7.39 22.80 1.44
C LYS A 348 -8.41 23.53 2.27
N THR A 349 -8.02 23.84 3.50
CA THR A 349 -8.77 24.72 4.38
C THR A 349 -8.24 26.14 4.28
N ILE A 350 -9.14 27.12 4.20
CA ILE A 350 -8.80 28.55 4.19
C ILE A 350 -9.28 29.18 5.49
N PHE A 351 -8.32 29.64 6.31
CA PHE A 351 -8.59 30.49 7.47
C PHE A 351 -8.61 31.96 7.02
N GLY A 352 -9.81 32.46 6.75
CA GLY A 352 -10.03 33.78 6.17
C GLY A 352 -9.80 34.95 7.14
N LYS A 353 -9.91 34.73 8.45
CA LYS A 353 -9.77 35.81 9.46
C LYS A 353 -9.26 35.30 10.82
N LYS A 354 -8.72 36.22 11.61
CA LYS A 354 -8.38 35.99 13.02
C LYS A 354 -9.57 35.40 13.79
N ASN A 355 -9.27 34.46 14.68
CA ASN A 355 -10.20 33.66 15.49
C ASN A 355 -11.07 32.66 14.72
N ALA A 356 -10.89 32.51 13.40
CA ALA A 356 -11.46 31.38 12.69
C ALA A 356 -10.85 30.08 13.23
N TRP A 357 -11.70 29.06 13.40
CA TRP A 357 -11.28 27.78 13.96
C TRP A 357 -12.06 26.62 13.34
N LEU A 358 -11.46 25.44 13.39
CA LEU A 358 -12.10 24.16 13.09
C LEU A 358 -11.73 23.12 14.13
N GLN A 359 -12.57 22.09 14.25
CA GLN A 359 -12.29 20.89 15.03
C GLN A 359 -12.29 19.66 14.12
N TYR A 360 -11.30 18.79 14.29
CA TYR A 360 -11.16 17.52 13.61
C TYR A 360 -11.12 16.40 14.66
N ASN A 361 -12.11 15.50 14.66
CA ASN A 361 -12.27 14.53 15.73
C ASN A 361 -11.46 13.23 15.51
N LYS A 362 -11.22 12.51 16.61
CA LYS A 362 -10.66 11.15 16.64
C LYS A 362 -9.28 11.00 15.96
N VAL A 363 -8.29 11.72 16.48
CA VAL A 363 -6.88 11.55 16.13
C VAL A 363 -6.18 10.71 17.18
N ASP A 364 -5.62 9.57 16.81
CA ASP A 364 -4.84 8.75 17.73
C ASP A 364 -3.37 9.14 17.74
N PHE A 365 -2.87 9.45 18.93
CA PHE A 365 -1.47 9.78 19.15
C PHE A 365 -0.64 8.56 19.58
N GLY A 366 -1.27 7.41 19.77
CA GLY A 366 -0.66 6.23 20.34
C GLY A 366 -0.15 6.48 21.77
N ASN A 367 0.82 5.66 22.18
CA ASN A 367 1.48 5.76 23.48
C ASN A 367 2.83 6.49 23.41
N GLU A 368 3.46 6.53 22.23
CA GLU A 368 4.70 7.27 22.02
C GLU A 368 4.41 8.77 21.88
N LYS A 369 5.07 9.60 22.69
CA LYS A 369 4.90 11.06 22.65
C LYS A 369 5.34 11.60 21.29
N VAL A 370 4.46 12.34 20.63
CA VAL A 370 4.81 13.20 19.50
C VAL A 370 5.70 14.36 19.97
N GLN A 371 6.68 14.74 19.17
CA GLN A 371 7.66 15.78 19.54
C GLN A 371 7.61 16.99 18.61
N GLU A 372 7.16 16.83 17.37
CA GLU A 372 7.08 17.91 16.39
C GLU A 372 5.70 17.95 15.73
N LEU A 373 5.16 19.16 15.54
CA LEU A 373 4.03 19.40 14.65
C LEU A 373 4.58 19.87 13.31
N VAL A 374 4.09 19.26 12.23
CA VAL A 374 4.36 19.64 10.85
C VAL A 374 3.07 20.15 10.23
N VAL A 375 3.12 21.30 9.57
CA VAL A 375 1.95 21.92 8.94
C VAL A 375 2.33 22.38 7.54
N ARG A 376 1.62 21.92 6.52
CA ARG A 376 1.78 22.39 5.14
C ARG A 376 0.82 23.53 4.87
N THR A 377 1.38 24.71 4.62
CA THR A 377 0.61 25.96 4.49
C THR A 377 1.12 26.84 3.38
N ARG A 378 0.27 27.75 2.91
CA ARG A 378 0.69 28.94 2.15
C ARG A 378 -0.12 30.14 2.57
N SER A 379 0.48 31.33 2.54
CA SER A 379 -0.22 32.56 2.86
C SER A 379 0.53 33.77 2.35
N LEU A 380 -0.17 34.68 1.66
CA LEU A 380 0.41 35.95 1.23
C LEU A 380 0.65 36.93 2.38
N SER A 381 -0.13 36.81 3.47
CA SER A 381 -0.04 37.73 4.61
C SER A 381 0.80 37.17 5.77
N GLY A 382 1.02 35.86 5.77
CA GLY A 382 1.55 35.11 6.91
C GLY A 382 0.50 34.98 8.01
N GLY A 383 0.84 34.30 9.09
CA GLY A 383 -0.12 34.10 10.17
C GLY A 383 0.44 33.36 11.37
N VAL A 384 -0.42 33.08 12.32
CA VAL A 384 -0.10 32.23 13.47
C VAL A 384 -1.24 31.27 13.70
N LEU A 385 -1.00 29.96 13.51
CA LEU A 385 -1.95 28.91 13.84
C LEU A 385 -1.64 28.33 15.22
N GLN A 386 -2.67 27.93 15.95
CA GLN A 386 -2.56 27.15 17.18
C GLN A 386 -3.33 25.84 17.04
N VAL A 387 -2.69 24.74 17.44
CA VAL A 387 -3.31 23.41 17.53
C VAL A 387 -3.48 23.06 19.00
N ARG A 388 -4.65 22.57 19.38
CA ARG A 388 -5.01 22.14 20.74
C ARG A 388 -5.69 20.78 20.73
N THR A 389 -5.72 20.10 21.88
CA THR A 389 -6.59 18.93 22.09
C THR A 389 -8.03 19.35 22.36
N GLY A 390 -8.89 19.34 21.35
CA GLY A 390 -10.26 19.85 21.43
C GLY A 390 -10.34 21.34 21.79
N LYS A 391 -11.57 21.88 21.83
CA LYS A 391 -11.82 23.32 21.97
C LYS A 391 -11.21 23.95 23.24
N ASN A 392 -11.28 23.24 24.38
CA ASN A 392 -10.82 23.74 25.68
C ASN A 392 -9.57 23.03 26.21
N GLY A 393 -8.98 22.09 25.47
CA GLY A 393 -7.81 21.36 25.96
C GLY A 393 -6.51 22.14 25.81
N LYS A 394 -5.39 21.47 26.06
CA LYS A 394 -4.06 22.10 26.14
C LYS A 394 -3.55 22.49 24.75
N PRO A 395 -2.84 23.62 24.60
CA PRO A 395 -2.09 23.90 23.38
C PRO A 395 -1.08 22.78 23.13
N VAL A 396 -1.15 22.16 21.95
CA VAL A 396 -0.18 21.16 21.49
C VAL A 396 1.01 21.86 20.85
N ALA A 397 0.75 22.84 19.98
CA ALA A 397 1.78 23.68 19.37
C ALA A 397 1.20 25.01 18.84
N THR A 398 2.06 25.98 18.60
CA THR A 398 1.75 27.24 17.93
C THR A 398 2.78 27.47 16.84
N VAL A 399 2.32 27.67 15.60
CA VAL A 399 3.18 27.76 14.40
C VAL A 399 3.06 29.13 13.77
N SER A 400 4.21 29.75 13.48
CA SER A 400 4.28 30.99 12.70
C SER A 400 4.33 30.64 11.22
N ILE A 401 3.34 31.10 10.47
CA ILE A 401 3.22 30.82 9.03
C ILE A 401 3.96 31.91 8.25
N PRO A 402 4.96 31.55 7.43
CA PRO A 402 5.70 32.51 6.62
C PRO A 402 4.83 33.09 5.50
N ARG A 403 5.26 34.24 4.97
CA ARG A 403 4.69 34.79 3.75
C ARG A 403 5.23 34.03 2.56
N SER A 404 4.37 33.33 1.85
CA SER A 404 4.74 32.54 0.67
C SER A 404 3.56 32.37 -0.28
N LYS A 405 3.85 32.39 -1.58
CA LYS A 405 2.93 31.93 -2.64
C LYS A 405 2.97 30.40 -2.79
N GLU A 406 4.14 29.82 -2.55
CA GLU A 406 4.36 28.37 -2.58
C GLU A 406 3.93 27.71 -1.28
N TRP A 407 3.63 26.42 -1.35
CA TRP A 407 3.41 25.58 -0.18
C TRP A 407 4.71 25.45 0.63
N VAL A 408 4.62 25.69 1.93
CA VAL A 408 5.72 25.61 2.88
C VAL A 408 5.33 24.67 4.01
N GLU A 409 6.19 23.69 4.28
CA GLU A 409 6.11 22.88 5.48
C GLU A 409 6.80 23.61 6.64
N SER A 410 6.03 23.92 7.68
CA SER A 410 6.55 24.51 8.91
C SER A 410 6.57 23.45 10.01
N ARG A 411 7.75 23.28 10.62
CA ARG A 411 8.02 22.32 11.69
C ARG A 411 8.22 23.06 13.00
N VAL A 412 7.48 22.70 14.04
CA VAL A 412 7.59 23.33 15.38
C VAL A 412 7.54 22.30 16.50
N PRO A 413 8.28 22.52 17.61
CA PRO A 413 8.20 21.64 18.77
C PRO A 413 6.80 21.55 19.36
N VAL A 414 6.41 20.34 19.78
CA VAL A 414 5.20 20.10 20.56
C VAL A 414 5.45 20.49 22.01
N VAL A 415 4.63 21.40 22.54
CA VAL A 415 4.75 21.89 23.93
C VAL A 415 3.97 21.04 24.94
N SER A 416 2.96 20.31 24.48
CA SER A 416 2.17 19.38 25.30
C SER A 416 1.73 18.20 24.44
N ALA A 417 2.50 17.12 24.45
CA ALA A 417 2.22 15.91 23.68
C ALA A 417 0.99 15.17 24.24
N PRO A 418 -0.09 15.02 23.44
CA PRO A 418 -1.20 14.18 23.83
C PRO A 418 -0.87 12.69 23.63
N THR A 419 -1.68 11.83 24.25
CA THR A 419 -1.61 10.35 24.14
C THR A 419 -2.99 9.79 23.91
N GLY A 420 -3.08 8.65 23.21
CA GLY A 420 -4.35 8.03 22.83
C GLY A 420 -5.18 8.89 21.88
N VAL A 421 -6.48 8.62 21.82
CA VAL A 421 -7.40 9.29 20.89
C VAL A 421 -7.85 10.64 21.44
N ASN A 422 -7.59 11.71 20.69
CA ASN A 422 -7.94 13.09 21.02
C ASN A 422 -8.53 13.80 19.80
N ASP A 423 -9.38 14.79 20.03
CA ASP A 423 -9.80 15.71 18.96
C ASP A 423 -8.74 16.80 18.78
N LEU A 424 -8.60 17.31 17.57
CA LEU A 424 -7.75 18.46 17.25
C LEU A 424 -8.61 19.71 17.04
N HIS A 425 -8.24 20.81 17.69
CA HIS A 425 -8.82 22.12 17.45
C HIS A 425 -7.75 23.06 16.92
N VAL A 426 -7.95 23.54 15.68
CA VAL A 426 -7.00 24.39 14.95
C VAL A 426 -7.58 25.79 14.84
N SER A 427 -6.81 26.82 15.19
CA SER A 427 -7.28 28.21 15.22
C SER A 427 -6.27 29.19 14.65
N LEU A 428 -6.75 30.19 13.90
CA LEU A 428 -5.93 31.30 13.42
C LEU A 428 -5.86 32.42 14.46
N LEU A 429 -4.75 32.53 15.17
CA LEU A 429 -4.55 33.56 16.21
C LEU A 429 -4.18 34.93 15.63
N LYS A 430 -3.50 34.95 14.48
CA LYS A 430 -3.07 36.18 13.79
C LYS A 430 -3.02 35.93 12.29
N GLY A 431 -3.33 36.96 11.51
CA GLY A 431 -3.31 36.93 10.04
C GLY A 431 -4.69 36.73 9.44
N SER A 432 -4.71 36.51 8.13
CA SER A 432 -5.90 36.26 7.31
C SER A 432 -5.46 35.55 6.03
N GLN A 433 -6.34 34.77 5.40
CA GLN A 433 -6.01 34.04 4.17
C GLN A 433 -4.80 33.11 4.38
N VAL A 434 -4.87 32.29 5.43
CA VAL A 434 -3.92 31.18 5.63
C VAL A 434 -4.56 29.93 5.06
N GLU A 435 -3.96 29.39 4.00
CA GLU A 435 -4.36 28.13 3.40
C GLU A 435 -3.57 26.99 4.07
N VAL A 436 -4.28 25.94 4.48
CA VAL A 436 -3.71 24.75 5.11
C VAL A 436 -4.15 23.54 4.29
N ASP A 437 -3.18 22.78 3.80
CA ASP A 437 -3.43 21.51 3.14
C ASP A 437 -3.66 20.42 4.20
N TRP A 438 -2.61 20.11 4.95
CA TRP A 438 -2.65 19.13 6.03
C TRP A 438 -1.80 19.55 7.23
N ILE A 439 -2.05 18.88 8.35
CA ILE A 439 -1.19 18.87 9.54
C ILE A 439 -0.80 17.44 9.87
N GLY A 440 0.28 17.25 10.60
CA GLY A 440 0.66 15.94 11.11
C GLY A 440 1.79 16.07 12.11
N PHE A 441 2.25 14.94 12.65
CA PHE A 441 3.25 14.93 13.70
C PHE A 441 4.46 14.07 13.32
N ASP A 442 5.63 14.51 13.79
CA ASP A 442 6.92 13.83 13.61
C ASP A 442 7.35 13.67 12.13
N ALA A 443 7.69 12.45 11.67
CA ALA A 443 8.44 12.24 10.43
C ALA A 443 7.58 12.19 9.15
N LEU A 444 6.27 11.92 9.24
CA LEU A 444 5.31 11.89 8.12
C LEU A 444 5.84 11.29 6.80
N PRO A 445 6.14 9.98 6.77
CA PRO A 445 6.56 9.31 5.54
C PRO A 445 5.48 9.38 4.45
N TRP A 446 5.89 9.24 3.18
CA TRP A 446 4.97 9.36 2.04
C TRP A 446 4.00 8.17 1.96
N GLU A 447 2.79 8.42 1.46
CA GLU A 447 1.70 7.43 1.40
C GLU A 447 1.61 6.73 0.03
N GLU A 448 2.39 7.19 -0.96
CA GLU A 448 2.43 6.62 -2.32
C GLU A 448 3.88 6.51 -2.82
N GLY A 449 4.14 5.47 -3.60
CA GLY A 449 5.48 5.17 -4.14
C GLY A 449 5.77 5.83 -5.49
N ALA A 450 7.05 5.85 -5.85
CA ALA A 450 7.56 6.50 -7.05
C ALA A 450 7.05 5.90 -8.38
N PHE A 451 6.53 4.66 -8.41
CA PHE A 451 5.86 4.13 -9.60
C PHE A 451 4.62 4.95 -9.97
N LYS A 452 3.89 5.47 -8.98
CA LYS A 452 2.71 6.31 -9.15
C LYS A 452 3.08 7.79 -9.23
N THR A 453 3.92 8.26 -8.30
CA THR A 453 4.19 9.71 -8.14
C THR A 453 5.30 10.23 -9.04
N ARG A 454 6.25 9.37 -9.44
CA ARG A 454 7.55 9.74 -10.04
C ARG A 454 8.42 10.66 -9.17
N GLU A 455 8.07 10.83 -7.91
CA GLU A 455 8.82 11.65 -6.96
C GLU A 455 9.66 10.76 -6.03
N TYR A 456 10.74 11.31 -5.49
CA TYR A 456 11.62 10.61 -4.55
C TYR A 456 11.92 11.49 -3.34
N ARG A 457 11.79 10.91 -2.15
CA ARG A 457 12.00 11.60 -0.89
C ARG A 457 13.49 11.86 -0.66
N ASN A 458 13.87 13.12 -0.41
CA ASN A 458 15.24 13.48 -0.02
C ASN A 458 15.26 13.75 1.49
N LEU A 459 15.54 12.70 2.26
CA LEU A 459 15.55 12.75 3.71
C LEU A 459 16.69 13.63 4.27
N PHE A 460 17.83 13.70 3.60
CA PHE A 460 18.89 14.62 4.03
C PHE A 460 18.42 16.08 3.95
N ALA A 461 17.72 16.45 2.88
CA ALA A 461 17.14 17.79 2.75
C ALA A 461 16.05 18.04 3.81
N GLU A 462 15.19 17.05 4.07
CA GLU A 462 14.14 17.16 5.10
C GLU A 462 14.68 17.35 6.52
N VAL A 463 15.84 16.80 6.84
CA VAL A 463 16.50 17.01 8.15
C VAL A 463 17.45 18.22 8.17
N GLY A 464 17.49 19.00 7.08
CA GLY A 464 18.11 20.33 7.05
C GLY A 464 19.46 20.45 6.35
N TYR A 465 19.96 19.39 5.69
CA TYR A 465 21.16 19.48 4.87
C TYR A 465 20.87 20.21 3.54
N LYS A 466 21.81 21.01 3.05
CA LYS A 466 21.65 21.73 1.78
C LYS A 466 21.89 20.78 0.60
N GLN A 467 21.18 21.01 -0.51
CA GLN A 467 21.32 20.16 -1.70
C GLN A 467 22.76 20.07 -2.21
N ASP A 468 23.49 21.18 -2.28
CA ASP A 468 24.90 21.19 -2.72
C ASP A 468 25.79 20.30 -1.83
N ASP A 469 25.56 20.31 -0.51
CA ASP A 469 26.30 19.48 0.44
C ASP A 469 25.93 17.99 0.26
N ILE A 470 24.66 17.70 0.00
CA ILE A 470 24.15 16.33 -0.25
C ILE A 470 24.78 15.76 -1.52
N ASP A 471 24.78 16.53 -2.60
CA ASP A 471 25.35 16.12 -3.88
C ASP A 471 26.86 15.90 -3.77
N ALA A 472 27.56 16.81 -3.08
CA ALA A 472 28.99 16.67 -2.80
C ALA A 472 29.28 15.42 -1.96
N LYS A 473 28.47 15.15 -0.93
CA LYS A 473 28.64 13.99 -0.05
C LYS A 473 28.36 12.67 -0.76
N LEU A 474 27.29 12.61 -1.56
CA LEU A 474 26.99 11.43 -2.38
C LEU A 474 28.13 11.15 -3.36
N LYS A 475 28.68 12.19 -3.99
CA LYS A 475 29.84 12.06 -4.89
C LYS A 475 31.09 11.58 -4.13
N GLU A 476 31.39 12.13 -2.97
CA GLU A 476 32.50 11.71 -2.10
C GLU A 476 32.41 10.20 -1.78
N VAL A 477 31.21 9.73 -1.40
CA VAL A 477 30.97 8.32 -1.08
C VAL A 477 31.15 7.43 -2.32
N PHE A 478 30.62 7.84 -3.48
CA PHE A 478 30.81 7.13 -4.75
C PHE A 478 32.30 7.06 -5.15
N ASP A 479 32.99 8.19 -5.10
CA ASP A 479 34.41 8.27 -5.43
C ASP A 479 35.25 7.39 -4.50
N GLY A 480 34.91 7.33 -3.21
CA GLY A 480 35.58 6.44 -2.25
C GLY A 480 35.54 4.96 -2.68
N VAL A 481 34.38 4.49 -3.16
CA VAL A 481 34.17 3.10 -3.60
C VAL A 481 34.82 2.81 -4.96
N PHE A 482 34.77 3.76 -5.91
CA PHE A 482 35.18 3.51 -7.31
C PHE A 482 36.58 4.02 -7.68
N TYR A 483 37.06 5.07 -7.01
CA TYR A 483 38.28 5.79 -7.40
C TYR A 483 39.24 6.09 -6.26
N GLY A 484 38.79 5.94 -5.01
CA GLY A 484 39.56 6.20 -3.80
C GLY A 484 40.75 5.27 -3.61
N PRO A 485 41.59 5.54 -2.59
CA PRO A 485 42.74 4.70 -2.26
C PRO A 485 42.33 3.26 -1.92
N ASP A 486 41.14 3.10 -1.33
CA ASP A 486 40.57 1.83 -0.92
C ASP A 486 39.47 1.33 -1.87
N LYS A 487 39.47 1.81 -3.12
CA LYS A 487 38.44 1.45 -4.11
C LYS A 487 38.33 -0.05 -4.30
N VAL A 488 37.11 -0.49 -4.65
CA VAL A 488 36.81 -1.88 -5.01
C VAL A 488 36.64 -2.10 -6.51
N TYR A 489 36.65 -1.03 -7.32
CA TYR A 489 36.55 -1.08 -8.78
C TYR A 489 37.91 -1.10 -9.48
N PHE A 490 38.12 -2.09 -10.33
CA PHE A 490 39.38 -2.31 -11.05
C PHE A 490 39.16 -2.55 -12.55
N GLU A 491 39.76 -1.70 -13.38
CA GLU A 491 39.72 -1.85 -14.83
C GLU A 491 40.69 -2.93 -15.33
N VAL A 492 40.26 -3.68 -16.35
CA VAL A 492 41.04 -4.74 -17.01
C VAL A 492 41.10 -4.46 -18.50
N GLY A 493 42.25 -3.94 -18.95
CA GLY A 493 42.41 -3.44 -20.31
C GLY A 493 41.40 -2.34 -20.65
N ASP A 494 41.08 -2.21 -21.93
CA ASP A 494 40.31 -1.06 -22.42
C ASP A 494 38.79 -1.22 -22.32
N SER A 495 38.29 -2.43 -22.00
CA SER A 495 36.86 -2.74 -22.17
C SER A 495 36.20 -3.53 -21.05
N MET A 496 36.93 -3.92 -20.00
CA MET A 496 36.40 -4.69 -18.87
C MET A 496 36.78 -4.07 -17.53
N ALA A 497 36.05 -4.43 -16.48
CA ALA A 497 36.37 -4.11 -15.10
C ALA A 497 35.68 -5.10 -14.16
N TYR A 498 36.14 -5.18 -12.91
CA TYR A 498 35.49 -5.96 -11.86
C TYR A 498 35.37 -5.17 -10.55
N ILE A 499 34.44 -5.60 -9.70
CA ILE A 499 34.36 -5.21 -8.29
C ILE A 499 34.98 -6.34 -7.45
N SER A 500 36.03 -6.03 -6.68
CA SER A 500 36.68 -7.01 -5.81
C SER A 500 36.20 -6.90 -4.36
N ASP A 501 35.89 -8.03 -3.75
CA ASP A 501 35.94 -8.16 -2.30
C ASP A 501 37.42 -8.26 -1.91
N ILE A 502 38.00 -7.10 -1.61
CA ILE A 502 39.45 -6.94 -1.35
C ILE A 502 39.90 -7.84 -0.18
N LYS A 503 39.02 -8.04 0.81
CA LYS A 503 39.28 -8.84 2.00
C LYS A 503 39.35 -10.34 1.68
N ASN A 504 38.43 -10.83 0.85
CA ASN A 504 38.39 -12.24 0.47
C ASN A 504 39.22 -12.56 -0.78
N HIS A 505 39.82 -11.54 -1.41
CA HIS A 505 40.64 -11.66 -2.61
C HIS A 505 39.90 -12.31 -3.79
N ASP A 506 38.60 -12.04 -3.90
CA ASP A 506 37.73 -12.57 -4.95
C ASP A 506 36.83 -11.47 -5.58
N VAL A 507 36.15 -11.87 -6.66
CA VAL A 507 35.15 -11.12 -7.40
C VAL A 507 33.85 -11.89 -7.28
N ARG A 508 32.82 -11.25 -6.72
CA ARG A 508 31.54 -11.89 -6.41
C ARG A 508 30.43 -11.38 -7.29
N THR A 509 29.45 -12.23 -7.60
CA THR A 509 28.28 -11.85 -8.41
C THR A 509 27.53 -10.70 -7.76
N GLU A 510 27.37 -10.73 -6.43
CA GLU A 510 26.80 -9.66 -5.61
C GLU A 510 27.49 -8.31 -5.88
N GLY A 511 28.82 -8.24 -5.74
CA GLY A 511 29.57 -7.00 -5.96
C GLY A 511 29.50 -6.49 -7.39
N MET A 512 29.58 -7.40 -8.35
CA MET A 512 29.51 -7.07 -9.77
C MET A 512 28.13 -6.52 -10.16
N SER A 513 27.06 -7.16 -9.70
CA SER A 513 25.69 -6.74 -9.98
C SER A 513 25.32 -5.45 -9.23
N TYR A 514 25.83 -5.25 -8.01
CA TYR A 514 25.72 -3.98 -7.27
C TYR A 514 26.42 -2.85 -8.00
N GLY A 515 27.64 -3.09 -8.48
CA GLY A 515 28.40 -2.12 -9.27
C GLY A 515 27.67 -1.71 -10.55
N MET A 516 26.99 -2.65 -11.22
CA MET A 516 26.14 -2.34 -12.38
C MET A 516 24.91 -1.51 -11.99
N MET A 517 24.22 -1.85 -10.90
CA MET A 517 23.10 -1.05 -10.40
C MET A 517 23.53 0.38 -10.06
N ILE A 518 24.65 0.54 -9.36
CA ILE A 518 25.21 1.87 -9.04
C ILE A 518 25.56 2.61 -10.34
N ALA A 519 26.26 1.97 -11.27
CA ALA A 519 26.67 2.59 -12.53
C ALA A 519 25.46 3.11 -13.33
N VAL A 520 24.38 2.35 -13.44
CA VAL A 520 23.18 2.80 -14.18
C VAL A 520 22.46 3.94 -13.45
N GLN A 521 22.44 3.96 -12.11
CA GLN A 521 21.86 5.06 -11.34
C GLN A 521 22.64 6.37 -11.53
N PHE A 522 23.98 6.29 -11.54
CA PHE A 522 24.89 7.43 -11.74
C PHE A 522 25.13 7.81 -13.21
N ASP A 523 24.39 7.20 -14.16
CA ASP A 523 24.57 7.42 -15.60
C ASP A 523 26.00 7.12 -16.12
N ARG A 524 26.64 6.09 -15.58
CA ARG A 524 27.99 5.67 -15.95
C ARG A 524 27.99 4.45 -16.85
N LYS A 525 27.54 4.63 -18.09
CA LYS A 525 27.52 3.57 -19.12
C LYS A 525 28.87 2.91 -19.32
N ASP A 526 29.95 3.68 -19.22
CA ASP A 526 31.32 3.19 -19.33
C ASP A 526 31.68 2.17 -18.23
N ILE A 527 31.32 2.45 -16.97
CA ILE A 527 31.50 1.53 -15.84
C ILE A 527 30.61 0.31 -16.03
N PHE A 528 29.33 0.53 -16.34
CA PHE A 528 28.34 -0.53 -16.50
C PHE A 528 28.78 -1.56 -17.55
N ASP A 529 29.12 -1.09 -18.75
CA ASP A 529 29.51 -1.96 -19.86
C ASP A 529 30.79 -2.74 -19.55
N ARG A 530 31.74 -2.13 -18.83
CA ARG A 530 32.98 -2.80 -18.40
C ARG A 530 32.71 -3.92 -17.41
N LEU A 531 31.86 -3.68 -16.41
CA LEU A 531 31.45 -4.68 -15.42
C LEU A 531 30.68 -5.82 -16.09
N TRP A 532 29.71 -5.49 -16.95
CA TRP A 532 28.92 -6.48 -17.68
C TRP A 532 29.79 -7.39 -18.53
N ARG A 533 30.71 -6.82 -19.34
CA ARG A 533 31.61 -7.61 -20.20
C ARG A 533 32.50 -8.55 -19.40
N TRP A 534 33.03 -8.12 -18.26
CA TRP A 534 33.83 -8.99 -17.39
C TRP A 534 32.98 -10.12 -16.80
N GLY A 535 31.82 -9.79 -16.23
CA GLY A 535 30.88 -10.76 -15.65
C GLY A 535 30.42 -11.79 -16.69
N LYS A 536 30.03 -11.35 -17.87
CA LYS A 536 29.63 -12.23 -18.97
C LYS A 536 30.77 -13.15 -19.43
N LYS A 537 32.00 -12.62 -19.51
CA LYS A 537 33.17 -13.39 -19.98
C LYS A 537 33.64 -14.44 -18.99
N TYR A 538 33.74 -14.08 -17.71
CA TYR A 538 34.42 -14.91 -16.71
C TYR A 538 33.45 -15.64 -15.77
N MET A 539 32.31 -15.02 -15.45
CA MET A 539 31.37 -15.55 -14.46
C MET A 539 30.20 -16.28 -15.11
N GLN A 540 29.61 -15.73 -16.17
CA GLN A 540 28.44 -16.33 -16.80
C GLN A 540 28.78 -17.66 -17.50
N HIS A 541 27.99 -18.68 -17.22
CA HIS A 541 28.03 -19.94 -17.95
C HIS A 541 27.33 -19.78 -19.30
N GLN A 542 28.04 -20.05 -20.39
CA GLN A 542 27.52 -19.89 -21.76
C GLN A 542 26.75 -21.14 -22.24
N ASP A 543 26.99 -22.28 -21.61
CA ASP A 543 26.50 -23.59 -21.99
C ASP A 543 26.39 -24.53 -20.77
N GLY A 544 25.82 -25.72 -20.99
CA GLY A 544 25.57 -26.72 -19.96
C GLY A 544 24.40 -26.40 -19.02
N PRO A 545 24.22 -27.19 -17.95
CA PRO A 545 23.08 -27.05 -17.03
C PRO A 545 23.01 -25.68 -16.33
N LEU A 546 24.16 -25.02 -16.13
CA LEU A 546 24.23 -23.71 -15.48
C LEU A 546 24.11 -22.55 -16.47
N LYS A 547 23.89 -22.80 -17.77
CA LYS A 547 23.78 -21.77 -18.81
C LYS A 547 22.91 -20.60 -18.35
N GLY A 548 23.40 -19.39 -18.54
CA GLY A 548 22.73 -18.13 -18.18
C GLY A 548 22.94 -17.69 -16.73
N TYR A 549 23.38 -18.57 -15.83
CA TYR A 549 23.77 -18.23 -14.46
C TYR A 549 25.23 -17.84 -14.36
N PHE A 550 25.59 -17.21 -13.25
CA PHE A 550 26.93 -16.66 -13.02
C PHE A 550 27.60 -17.40 -11.86
N ALA A 551 28.84 -17.86 -12.05
CA ALA A 551 29.65 -18.39 -10.96
C ALA A 551 29.80 -17.36 -9.84
N TRP A 552 29.33 -17.67 -8.63
CA TRP A 552 29.17 -16.67 -7.56
C TRP A 552 30.50 -16.05 -7.09
N SER A 553 31.62 -16.76 -7.25
CA SER A 553 32.96 -16.29 -6.89
C SER A 553 34.01 -16.68 -7.94
N CYS A 554 34.81 -15.68 -8.32
CA CYS A 554 35.98 -15.80 -9.19
C CYS A 554 37.19 -15.13 -8.54
N ARG A 555 38.39 -15.57 -8.89
CA ARG A 555 39.62 -14.79 -8.70
C ARG A 555 39.61 -13.55 -9.59
N THR A 556 40.44 -12.58 -9.28
CA THR A 556 40.60 -11.33 -10.06
C THR A 556 41.16 -11.55 -11.47
N ASP A 557 41.80 -12.71 -11.72
CA ASP A 557 42.23 -13.16 -13.05
C ASP A 557 41.11 -13.86 -13.87
N GLY A 558 39.92 -14.01 -13.30
CA GLY A 558 38.75 -14.61 -13.93
C GLY A 558 38.61 -16.13 -13.74
N ILE A 559 39.53 -16.78 -13.02
CA ILE A 559 39.40 -18.21 -12.68
C ILE A 559 38.30 -18.38 -11.63
N ARG A 560 37.29 -19.21 -11.92
CA ARG A 560 36.16 -19.49 -11.02
C ARG A 560 36.61 -20.25 -9.77
N ASN A 561 36.32 -19.71 -8.59
CA ASN A 561 36.50 -20.42 -7.31
C ASN A 561 35.39 -21.45 -7.10
N ALA A 562 34.17 -21.14 -7.56
CA ALA A 562 33.01 -22.01 -7.50
C ALA A 562 32.23 -21.97 -8.82
N GLN A 563 31.52 -23.04 -9.15
CA GLN A 563 30.68 -23.08 -10.36
C GLN A 563 29.25 -22.64 -10.11
N GLY A 564 28.70 -22.90 -8.92
CA GLY A 564 27.32 -22.53 -8.57
C GLY A 564 27.11 -21.02 -8.57
N PRO A 565 25.86 -20.55 -8.74
CA PRO A 565 25.48 -19.15 -8.59
C PRO A 565 24.96 -18.81 -7.19
N ALA A 566 24.72 -17.51 -6.96
CA ALA A 566 24.05 -16.96 -5.78
C ALA A 566 22.91 -16.05 -6.27
N SER A 567 21.66 -16.41 -5.94
CA SER A 567 20.46 -15.93 -6.64
C SER A 567 20.28 -14.41 -6.60
N ASP A 568 20.78 -13.73 -5.58
CA ASP A 568 20.77 -12.27 -5.46
C ASP A 568 21.60 -11.57 -6.55
N GLY A 569 22.70 -12.20 -6.98
CA GLY A 569 23.50 -11.76 -8.10
C GLY A 569 22.66 -11.66 -9.38
N GLU A 570 22.00 -12.76 -9.76
CA GLU A 570 21.08 -12.80 -10.91
C GLU A 570 19.95 -11.77 -10.79
N LEU A 571 19.35 -11.62 -9.61
CA LEU A 571 18.28 -10.66 -9.34
C LEU A 571 18.71 -9.21 -9.66
N TYR A 572 19.89 -8.80 -9.20
CA TYR A 572 20.43 -7.46 -9.50
C TYR A 572 20.89 -7.32 -10.94
N TYR A 573 21.48 -8.36 -11.56
CA TYR A 573 21.88 -8.32 -12.98
C TYR A 573 20.67 -8.03 -13.88
N VAL A 574 19.59 -8.80 -13.71
CA VAL A 574 18.37 -8.64 -14.53
C VAL A 574 17.82 -7.22 -14.39
N THR A 575 17.67 -6.73 -13.16
CA THR A 575 17.11 -5.40 -12.92
C THR A 575 18.00 -4.29 -13.48
N SER A 576 19.31 -4.40 -13.28
CA SER A 576 20.28 -3.41 -13.76
C SER A 576 20.30 -3.34 -15.29
N LEU A 577 20.16 -4.49 -15.97
CA LEU A 577 20.08 -4.58 -17.43
C LEU A 577 18.77 -3.97 -17.98
N ILE A 578 17.64 -4.22 -17.33
CA ILE A 578 16.35 -3.58 -17.70
C ILE A 578 16.48 -2.06 -17.57
N PHE A 579 17.07 -1.56 -16.49
CA PHE A 579 17.32 -0.13 -16.34
C PHE A 579 18.32 0.43 -17.35
N ALA A 580 19.37 -0.31 -17.71
CA ALA A 580 20.29 0.10 -18.76
C ALA A 580 19.60 0.20 -20.11
N SER A 581 18.71 -0.75 -20.43
CA SER A 581 17.83 -0.67 -21.62
C SER A 581 16.96 0.58 -21.58
N ASN A 582 16.29 0.84 -20.44
CA ASN A 582 15.41 2.00 -20.30
C ASN A 582 16.16 3.33 -20.44
N ARG A 583 17.41 3.41 -19.95
CA ARG A 583 18.20 4.64 -19.95
C ARG A 583 18.96 4.89 -21.25
N TRP A 584 19.61 3.87 -21.79
CA TRP A 584 20.57 4.03 -22.90
C TRP A 584 20.09 3.38 -24.20
N GLY A 585 18.96 2.68 -24.19
CA GLY A 585 18.50 1.87 -25.31
C GLY A 585 19.37 0.62 -25.53
N ASN A 586 18.99 -0.20 -26.50
CA ASN A 586 19.65 -1.50 -26.77
C ASN A 586 20.63 -1.46 -27.96
N ASP A 587 20.61 -0.39 -28.76
CA ASP A 587 21.46 -0.23 -29.94
C ASP A 587 22.84 0.36 -29.59
N THR A 588 23.51 -0.19 -28.57
CA THR A 588 24.76 0.39 -28.00
C THR A 588 25.97 -0.55 -28.06
N GLY A 589 25.83 -1.69 -28.75
CA GLY A 589 26.81 -2.79 -28.76
C GLY A 589 26.58 -3.84 -27.66
N ILE A 590 25.69 -3.56 -26.71
CA ILE A 590 25.08 -4.52 -25.79
C ILE A 590 23.58 -4.29 -25.85
N ASP A 591 22.83 -5.34 -26.19
CA ASP A 591 21.37 -5.35 -26.11
C ASP A 591 20.95 -5.74 -24.69
N TYR A 592 20.87 -4.75 -23.81
CA TYR A 592 20.69 -4.99 -22.37
C TYR A 592 19.39 -5.75 -22.07
N LEU A 593 18.30 -5.43 -22.78
CA LEU A 593 17.02 -6.10 -22.58
C LEU A 593 17.09 -7.56 -23.04
N ALA A 594 17.73 -7.86 -24.17
CA ALA A 594 17.93 -9.23 -24.60
C ALA A 594 18.79 -10.03 -23.61
N GLU A 595 19.82 -9.42 -23.02
CA GLU A 595 20.63 -10.07 -21.98
C GLU A 595 19.81 -10.37 -20.71
N ALA A 596 18.96 -9.42 -20.27
CA ALA A 596 18.06 -9.64 -19.13
C ALA A 596 17.07 -10.78 -19.40
N LYS A 597 16.41 -10.75 -20.56
CA LYS A 597 15.48 -11.80 -21.01
C LYS A 597 16.18 -13.16 -21.08
N ASN A 598 17.41 -13.22 -21.59
CA ASN A 598 18.18 -14.44 -21.66
C ASN A 598 18.45 -15.07 -20.28
N ILE A 599 18.77 -14.27 -19.25
CA ILE A 599 18.95 -14.77 -17.88
C ILE A 599 17.63 -15.36 -17.35
N LEU A 600 16.52 -14.63 -17.52
CA LEU A 600 15.19 -15.07 -17.07
C LEU A 600 14.74 -16.35 -17.78
N ASP A 601 14.88 -16.43 -19.10
CA ASP A 601 14.50 -17.59 -19.89
C ASP A 601 15.36 -18.81 -19.57
N CYS A 602 16.68 -18.63 -19.44
CA CYS A 602 17.57 -19.69 -18.99
C CYS A 602 17.21 -20.18 -17.58
N SER A 603 16.73 -19.29 -16.70
CA SER A 603 16.25 -19.67 -15.37
C SER A 603 15.00 -20.55 -15.45
N MET A 604 13.98 -20.12 -16.21
CA MET A 604 12.71 -20.86 -16.34
C MET A 604 12.88 -22.23 -16.99
N GLN A 605 13.81 -22.37 -17.92
CA GLN A 605 14.11 -23.65 -18.58
C GLN A 605 14.64 -24.71 -17.61
N LYS A 606 15.10 -24.34 -16.41
CA LYS A 606 15.62 -25.26 -15.40
C LYS A 606 14.53 -25.94 -14.57
N ALA A 607 13.26 -25.60 -14.79
CA ALA A 607 12.15 -26.24 -14.10
C ALA A 607 12.16 -27.77 -14.30
N GLY A 608 12.23 -28.51 -13.19
CA GLY A 608 12.24 -29.97 -13.21
C GLY A 608 13.57 -30.63 -13.58
N MET A 609 14.70 -29.89 -13.59
CA MET A 609 16.03 -30.48 -13.74
C MET A 609 16.57 -31.04 -12.41
N ASP A 610 17.36 -32.12 -12.46
CA ASP A 610 17.82 -32.85 -11.25
C ASP A 610 18.89 -32.12 -10.41
N ARG A 611 19.65 -31.19 -11.01
CA ARG A 611 20.89 -30.63 -10.41
C ARG A 611 20.92 -29.11 -10.34
N VAL A 612 19.91 -28.45 -10.89
CA VAL A 612 19.83 -27.01 -10.98
C VAL A 612 18.35 -26.64 -11.04
N ALA A 613 17.99 -25.53 -10.41
CA ALA A 613 16.62 -25.06 -10.35
C ALA A 613 16.51 -23.66 -10.99
N PRO A 614 15.30 -23.15 -11.24
CA PRO A 614 15.10 -21.72 -11.40
C PRO A 614 15.49 -20.96 -10.12
N PHE A 615 16.12 -19.78 -10.24
CA PHE A 615 16.48 -18.95 -9.07
C PHE A 615 15.26 -18.32 -8.38
N ILE A 616 14.09 -18.38 -9.03
CA ILE A 616 12.79 -18.13 -8.39
C ILE A 616 12.06 -19.46 -8.33
N ASN A 617 11.78 -19.94 -7.12
CA ASN A 617 11.01 -21.16 -6.91
C ASN A 617 9.61 -20.99 -7.52
N LEU A 618 9.22 -21.85 -8.48
CA LEU A 618 8.00 -21.68 -9.26
C LEU A 618 6.71 -21.97 -8.47
N GLU A 619 6.81 -22.80 -7.43
CA GLU A 619 5.68 -23.14 -6.56
C GLU A 619 5.47 -22.05 -5.51
N GLN A 620 6.55 -21.72 -4.78
CA GLN A 620 6.50 -20.74 -3.70
C GLN A 620 6.43 -19.30 -4.23
N LYS A 621 6.91 -19.07 -5.47
CA LYS A 621 7.08 -17.75 -6.10
C LYS A 621 7.95 -16.81 -5.26
N LEU A 622 8.97 -17.40 -4.65
CA LEU A 622 9.98 -16.75 -3.83
C LEU A 622 11.36 -17.06 -4.42
N ILE A 623 12.30 -16.12 -4.29
CA ILE A 623 13.69 -16.35 -4.65
C ILE A 623 14.27 -17.51 -3.83
N THR A 624 15.18 -18.28 -4.42
CA THR A 624 15.91 -19.33 -3.72
C THR A 624 17.18 -18.77 -3.08
N PHE A 625 17.75 -19.43 -2.07
CA PHE A 625 19.10 -19.08 -1.60
C PHE A 625 20.15 -19.34 -2.70
N THR A 626 20.22 -20.59 -3.17
CA THR A 626 20.96 -20.95 -4.39
C THR A 626 20.08 -21.86 -5.25
N PRO A 627 20.16 -21.77 -6.59
CA PRO A 627 19.38 -22.58 -7.51
C PRO A 627 20.00 -23.98 -7.72
N ASP A 628 20.31 -24.66 -6.61
CA ASP A 628 20.77 -26.04 -6.57
C ASP A 628 19.89 -26.86 -5.60
N PRO A 629 19.95 -28.21 -5.62
CA PRO A 629 19.04 -29.05 -4.82
C PRO A 629 19.09 -28.82 -3.30
N TRP A 630 20.17 -28.23 -2.78
CA TRP A 630 20.26 -27.90 -1.36
C TRP A 630 19.62 -26.54 -1.07
N GLY A 631 20.03 -25.50 -1.80
CA GLY A 631 19.59 -24.11 -1.59
C GLY A 631 18.20 -23.78 -2.13
N GLU A 632 17.64 -24.59 -3.03
CA GLU A 632 16.28 -24.36 -3.55
C GLU A 632 15.18 -24.63 -2.50
N ARG A 633 15.54 -25.27 -1.39
CA ARG A 633 14.60 -25.73 -0.36
C ARG A 633 14.23 -24.64 0.65
N PHE A 634 14.95 -23.52 0.61
CA PHE A 634 14.79 -22.40 1.53
C PHE A 634 15.22 -21.10 0.84
N THR A 635 15.13 -19.98 1.55
CA THR A 635 15.49 -18.66 1.02
C THR A 635 16.28 -17.84 2.06
N ASP A 636 16.69 -16.65 1.65
CA ASP A 636 17.39 -15.65 2.45
C ASP A 636 16.54 -14.36 2.43
N PRO A 637 16.12 -13.83 3.59
CA PRO A 637 15.31 -12.60 3.65
C PRO A 637 15.92 -11.40 2.91
N SER A 638 17.25 -11.30 2.88
CA SER A 638 17.99 -10.24 2.21
C SER A 638 17.91 -10.31 0.68
N TYR A 639 17.46 -11.42 0.12
CA TYR A 639 17.31 -11.61 -1.34
C TYR A 639 15.93 -11.13 -1.84
N HIS A 640 15.00 -10.81 -0.93
CA HIS A 640 13.66 -10.37 -1.30
C HIS A 640 13.63 -8.86 -1.59
N LEU A 641 13.54 -8.52 -2.88
CA LEU A 641 13.35 -7.15 -3.38
C LEU A 641 12.07 -7.07 -4.23
N PRO A 642 10.89 -6.96 -3.60
CA PRO A 642 9.61 -6.92 -4.32
C PRO A 642 9.57 -5.84 -5.41
N ALA A 643 10.18 -4.68 -5.15
CA ALA A 643 10.34 -3.57 -6.08
C ALA A 643 10.98 -3.98 -7.42
N PHE A 644 11.89 -4.95 -7.42
CA PHE A 644 12.53 -5.42 -8.65
C PHE A 644 11.58 -6.28 -9.47
N TYR A 645 10.76 -7.12 -8.84
CA TYR A 645 9.72 -7.86 -9.56
C TYR A 645 8.65 -6.92 -10.13
N GLU A 646 8.37 -5.79 -9.47
CA GLU A 646 7.52 -4.72 -10.03
C GLU A 646 8.11 -4.10 -11.29
N VAL A 647 9.44 -3.89 -11.33
CA VAL A 647 10.19 -3.46 -12.53
C VAL A 647 10.06 -4.52 -13.63
N TRP A 648 10.29 -5.80 -13.31
CA TRP A 648 10.24 -6.89 -14.30
C TRP A 648 8.84 -7.06 -14.88
N ALA A 649 7.81 -6.95 -14.03
CA ALA A 649 6.42 -7.01 -14.46
C ALA A 649 6.04 -5.93 -15.48
N ARG A 650 6.74 -4.79 -15.47
CA ARG A 650 6.47 -3.65 -16.35
C ARG A 650 7.36 -3.66 -17.59
N TRP A 651 8.64 -4.02 -17.45
CA TRP A 651 9.64 -3.75 -18.50
C TRP A 651 10.55 -4.92 -18.85
N ALA A 652 10.41 -6.10 -18.22
CA ALA A 652 11.10 -7.28 -18.72
C ALA A 652 10.57 -7.71 -20.10
N ASP A 653 9.29 -7.40 -20.41
CA ASP A 653 8.64 -7.69 -21.70
C ASP A 653 8.84 -9.16 -22.16
N ASP A 654 8.70 -10.08 -21.21
CA ASP A 654 9.00 -11.50 -21.37
C ASP A 654 7.75 -12.39 -21.34
N GLY A 655 6.56 -11.77 -21.42
CA GLY A 655 5.27 -12.45 -21.32
C GLY A 655 4.89 -12.95 -19.93
N ARG A 656 5.68 -12.69 -18.88
CA ARG A 656 5.48 -13.22 -17.51
C ARG A 656 5.09 -12.15 -16.49
N ALA A 657 4.56 -11.01 -16.92
CA ALA A 657 4.21 -9.89 -16.04
C ALA A 657 3.33 -10.28 -14.83
N GLY A 658 2.31 -11.12 -15.03
CA GLY A 658 1.45 -11.60 -13.95
C GLY A 658 2.19 -12.48 -12.93
N PHE A 659 3.17 -13.27 -13.37
CA PHE A 659 4.01 -14.07 -12.48
C PHE A 659 4.91 -13.18 -11.61
N TRP A 660 5.51 -12.14 -12.20
CA TRP A 660 6.37 -11.21 -11.48
C TRP A 660 5.61 -10.38 -10.43
N ARG A 661 4.41 -9.88 -10.74
CA ARG A 661 3.56 -9.20 -9.73
C ARG A 661 3.23 -10.12 -8.55
N GLU A 662 2.96 -11.39 -8.81
CA GLU A 662 2.71 -12.35 -7.74
C GLU A 662 3.99 -12.64 -6.92
N CYS A 663 5.18 -12.67 -7.53
CA CYS A 663 6.45 -12.79 -6.80
C CYS A 663 6.69 -11.58 -5.88
N ALA A 664 6.35 -10.36 -6.32
CA ALA A 664 6.40 -9.16 -5.49
C ALA A 664 5.51 -9.30 -4.25
N ARG A 665 4.23 -9.63 -4.48
CA ARG A 665 3.24 -9.83 -3.42
C ARG A 665 3.68 -10.90 -2.41
N ARG A 666 4.10 -12.07 -2.89
CA ARG A 666 4.57 -13.20 -2.07
C ARG A 666 5.80 -12.85 -1.24
N SER A 667 6.72 -12.07 -1.81
CA SER A 667 7.93 -11.63 -1.11
C SER A 667 7.61 -10.68 0.05
N ARG A 668 6.66 -9.74 -0.14
CA ARG A 668 6.15 -8.90 0.96
C ARG A 668 5.53 -9.77 2.07
N GLU A 669 4.63 -10.67 1.72
CA GLU A 669 4.02 -11.61 2.69
C GLU A 669 5.04 -12.48 3.43
N TYR A 670 6.09 -12.91 2.74
CA TYR A 670 7.15 -13.72 3.33
C TYR A 670 7.98 -12.92 4.35
N LEU A 671 8.31 -11.65 4.05
CA LEU A 671 9.04 -10.78 4.98
C LEU A 671 8.24 -10.58 6.28
N HIS A 672 6.91 -10.49 6.22
CA HIS A 672 6.06 -10.43 7.40
C HIS A 672 6.25 -11.63 8.32
N ARG A 673 6.39 -12.83 7.75
CA ARG A 673 6.57 -14.08 8.51
C ARG A 673 8.00 -14.31 8.98
N SER A 674 8.98 -13.82 8.21
CA SER A 674 10.42 -13.99 8.46
C SER A 674 10.96 -13.10 9.59
N ILE A 675 10.41 -11.90 9.73
CA ILE A 675 10.93 -10.88 10.65
C ILE A 675 10.32 -11.03 12.04
N HIS A 676 11.18 -10.97 13.06
CA HIS A 676 10.77 -11.08 14.45
C HIS A 676 9.83 -9.92 14.85
N PRO A 677 8.66 -10.22 15.46
CA PRO A 677 7.59 -9.24 15.65
C PRO A 677 7.88 -8.18 16.70
N GLU A 678 8.89 -8.37 17.56
CA GLU A 678 9.25 -7.40 18.61
C GLU A 678 10.50 -6.57 18.26
N THR A 679 11.50 -7.20 17.66
CA THR A 679 12.82 -6.59 17.42
C THR A 679 12.98 -6.06 16.01
N GLY A 680 12.21 -6.57 15.04
CA GLY A 680 12.39 -6.27 13.63
C GLY A 680 13.61 -6.95 13.00
N LEU A 681 14.30 -7.83 13.73
CA LEU A 681 15.44 -8.59 13.20
C LEU A 681 14.95 -9.81 12.41
N ASN A 682 15.67 -10.13 11.34
CA ASN A 682 15.50 -11.36 10.53
C ASN A 682 16.73 -12.27 10.65
N PRO A 683 16.60 -13.57 10.37
CA PRO A 683 17.75 -14.46 10.21
C PRO A 683 18.46 -14.22 8.87
N ASP A 684 19.70 -14.68 8.71
CA ASP A 684 20.36 -14.75 7.40
C ASP A 684 19.59 -15.69 6.47
N TYR A 685 19.24 -16.91 6.93
CA TYR A 685 18.49 -17.90 6.13
C TYR A 685 17.28 -18.42 6.89
N ASN A 686 16.18 -18.68 6.17
CA ASN A 686 15.00 -19.30 6.76
C ASN A 686 14.16 -20.07 5.71
N ASN A 687 13.17 -20.83 6.18
CA ASN A 687 12.26 -21.57 5.32
C ASN A 687 11.29 -20.63 4.59
N TYR A 688 10.70 -21.08 3.48
CA TYR A 688 9.71 -20.30 2.71
C TYR A 688 8.45 -19.91 3.49
N ASP A 689 8.13 -20.63 4.58
CA ASP A 689 7.04 -20.29 5.47
C ASP A 689 7.40 -19.17 6.47
N GLY A 690 8.67 -18.75 6.53
CA GLY A 690 9.19 -17.71 7.41
C GLY A 690 9.91 -18.26 8.66
N THR A 691 9.79 -19.55 8.95
CA THR A 691 10.40 -20.16 10.14
C THR A 691 11.90 -20.33 10.02
N LEU A 692 12.63 -20.24 11.14
CA LEU A 692 14.07 -20.52 11.21
C LEU A 692 14.41 -21.89 10.59
N LEU A 693 15.58 -22.02 9.98
CA LEU A 693 16.04 -23.30 9.39
C LEU A 693 16.23 -24.38 10.46
N GLY A 694 16.62 -24.00 11.67
CA GLY A 694 16.93 -24.94 12.75
C GLY A 694 18.13 -25.84 12.40
N SER A 695 19.12 -25.28 11.69
CA SER A 695 20.21 -26.06 11.09
C SER A 695 21.36 -26.39 12.07
N ASP A 696 21.32 -25.81 13.28
CA ASP A 696 22.40 -25.81 14.28
C ASP A 696 23.76 -25.28 13.78
N ARG A 697 23.79 -24.69 12.57
CA ARG A 697 24.97 -24.04 12.00
C ARG A 697 25.09 -22.60 12.49
N ILE A 698 26.31 -22.08 12.47
CA ILE A 698 26.58 -20.68 12.85
C ILE A 698 25.88 -19.66 11.94
N ILE A 699 25.76 -19.99 10.65
CA ILE A 699 25.03 -19.22 9.63
C ILE A 699 23.63 -19.80 9.46
N GLY A 700 22.64 -18.94 9.32
CA GLY A 700 21.24 -19.31 9.12
C GLY A 700 20.36 -18.54 10.09
N ASP A 701 20.21 -19.05 11.31
CA ASP A 701 19.12 -18.65 12.21
C ASP A 701 19.33 -17.32 12.97
N ALA A 702 20.47 -16.64 12.78
CA ALA A 702 20.82 -15.39 13.46
C ALA A 702 20.84 -14.20 12.50
N PHE A 703 20.62 -13.00 13.03
CA PHE A 703 20.79 -11.74 12.30
C PHE A 703 22.28 -11.45 12.16
N ARG A 704 22.82 -11.54 10.94
CA ARG A 704 24.24 -11.24 10.64
C ARG A 704 24.37 -10.54 9.28
N PHE A 705 25.49 -10.72 8.58
CA PHE A 705 25.90 -9.91 7.44
C PHE A 705 24.82 -9.82 6.35
N ASP A 706 24.22 -10.95 5.93
CA ASP A 706 23.19 -10.94 4.90
C ASP A 706 21.96 -10.17 5.37
N SER A 707 21.57 -10.41 6.61
CA SER A 707 20.42 -9.77 7.26
C SER A 707 20.47 -8.25 7.28
N TRP A 708 21.67 -7.64 7.24
CA TRP A 708 21.82 -6.19 7.27
C TRP A 708 21.17 -5.50 6.08
N ARG A 709 20.89 -6.20 4.98
CA ARG A 709 20.32 -5.59 3.77
C ARG A 709 18.81 -5.44 3.81
N VAL A 710 18.11 -6.29 4.57
CA VAL A 710 16.64 -6.28 4.70
C VAL A 710 16.06 -4.90 5.01
N PRO A 711 16.64 -4.09 5.93
CA PRO A 711 16.18 -2.73 6.18
C PRO A 711 16.15 -1.84 4.94
N MET A 712 17.18 -1.90 4.09
CA MET A 712 17.25 -1.07 2.89
C MET A 712 16.36 -1.61 1.76
N ASN A 713 16.21 -2.94 1.66
CA ASN A 713 15.31 -3.56 0.68
C ASN A 713 13.86 -3.15 0.92
N ILE A 714 13.44 -3.14 2.19
CA ILE A 714 12.13 -2.65 2.61
C ILE A 714 12.00 -1.15 2.33
N ALA A 715 13.04 -0.37 2.60
CA ALA A 715 13.06 1.06 2.27
C ALA A 715 12.92 1.32 0.74
N LEU A 716 13.53 0.47 -0.10
CA LEU A 716 13.42 0.55 -1.55
C LEU A 716 11.99 0.27 -2.02
N ASP A 717 11.40 -0.84 -1.55
CA ASP A 717 10.04 -1.21 -1.92
C ASP A 717 9.01 -0.18 -1.43
N TYR A 718 9.20 0.36 -0.23
CA TYR A 718 8.41 1.48 0.26
C TYR A 718 8.54 2.71 -0.64
N SER A 719 9.77 3.09 -0.99
CA SER A 719 9.99 4.28 -1.82
C SER A 719 9.45 4.14 -3.24
N TRP A 720 9.49 2.95 -3.83
CA TRP A 720 9.13 2.73 -5.23
C TRP A 720 7.68 2.30 -5.40
N ALA A 721 7.25 1.28 -4.67
CA ALA A 721 5.93 0.68 -4.79
C ALA A 721 4.97 1.22 -3.72
N CYS A 722 5.41 1.26 -2.45
CA CYS A 722 4.58 1.66 -1.31
C CYS A 722 3.28 0.83 -1.15
N GLU A 723 3.28 -0.41 -1.66
CA GLU A 723 2.12 -1.32 -1.66
C GLU A 723 1.87 -1.96 -0.27
N ASP A 724 2.91 -2.07 0.56
CA ASP A 724 2.86 -2.66 1.91
C ASP A 724 3.22 -1.62 2.98
N ALA A 725 2.81 -0.38 2.73
CA ALA A 725 3.30 0.79 3.44
C ALA A 725 3.15 0.68 4.96
N GLU A 726 2.00 0.20 5.45
CA GLU A 726 1.73 0.09 6.88
C GLU A 726 2.75 -0.80 7.59
N TRP A 727 2.87 -2.05 7.16
CA TRP A 727 3.81 -3.00 7.76
C TRP A 727 5.26 -2.52 7.61
N GLN A 728 5.61 -1.91 6.48
CA GLN A 728 6.96 -1.37 6.24
C GLN A 728 7.30 -0.18 7.17
N ARG A 729 6.32 0.67 7.51
CA ARG A 729 6.48 1.73 8.52
C ARG A 729 6.65 1.14 9.92
N GLU A 730 5.82 0.15 10.27
CA GLU A 730 5.92 -0.54 11.55
C GLU A 730 7.27 -1.23 11.71
N TYR A 731 7.71 -1.95 10.68
CA TYR A 731 9.02 -2.56 10.60
C TYR A 731 10.14 -1.54 10.85
N GLY A 732 10.14 -0.43 10.12
CA GLY A 732 11.16 0.62 10.26
C GLY A 732 11.22 1.17 11.68
N ASN A 733 10.07 1.47 12.28
CA ASN A 733 10.01 1.92 13.68
C ASN A 733 10.49 0.84 14.65
N ARG A 734 10.12 -0.42 14.42
CA ARG A 734 10.46 -1.56 15.29
C ARG A 734 11.97 -1.82 15.32
N ILE A 735 12.59 -1.94 14.15
CA ILE A 735 14.04 -2.20 14.06
C ILE A 735 14.85 -1.02 14.59
N GLN A 736 14.45 0.23 14.26
CA GLN A 736 15.13 1.39 14.81
C GLN A 736 14.93 1.49 16.33
N ASN A 737 13.74 1.20 16.86
CA ASN A 737 13.52 1.15 18.31
C ASN A 737 14.41 0.11 19.00
N PHE A 738 14.54 -1.09 18.42
CA PHE A 738 15.43 -2.12 18.96
C PHE A 738 16.90 -1.65 18.97
N LEU A 739 17.43 -1.20 17.82
CA LEU A 739 18.81 -0.75 17.70
C LEU A 739 19.10 0.47 18.57
N TYR A 740 18.17 1.41 18.64
CA TYR A 740 18.25 2.57 19.53
C TYR A 740 18.31 2.14 21.00
N GLY A 741 17.54 1.10 21.38
CA GLY A 741 17.58 0.48 22.71
C GLY A 741 18.91 -0.20 23.05
N GLN A 742 19.65 -0.70 22.05
CA GLN A 742 21.02 -1.21 22.21
C GLN A 742 22.07 -0.08 22.27
N GLY A 743 21.65 1.16 22.03
CA GLY A 743 22.48 2.35 21.97
C GLY A 743 22.89 2.70 20.54
N ILE A 744 22.55 3.92 20.12
CA ILE A 744 22.71 4.38 18.74
C ILE A 744 24.19 4.45 18.27
N ASP A 745 25.16 4.52 19.19
CA ASP A 745 26.61 4.45 18.90
C ASP A 745 27.22 3.07 19.17
N THR A 746 26.45 2.14 19.75
CA THR A 746 27.01 0.95 20.41
C THR A 746 26.32 -0.36 20.04
N PHE A 747 25.21 -0.33 19.28
CA PHE A 747 24.61 -1.56 18.80
C PHE A 747 25.63 -2.35 17.96
N VAL A 748 25.69 -3.64 18.20
CA VAL A 748 26.58 -4.57 17.50
C VAL A 748 25.96 -5.10 16.21
N ASP A 749 26.75 -5.86 15.46
CA ASP A 749 26.44 -6.28 14.10
C ASP A 749 25.91 -7.71 13.99
N GLN A 750 25.72 -8.41 15.11
CA GLN A 750 25.17 -9.77 15.14
C GLN A 750 24.30 -10.01 16.39
N TYR A 751 23.10 -10.57 16.19
CA TYR A 751 22.15 -10.93 17.25
C TYR A 751 21.42 -12.24 16.91
N ASN A 752 20.88 -12.93 17.91
CA ASN A 752 19.75 -13.82 17.65
C ASN A 752 18.54 -12.96 17.25
N VAL A 753 17.59 -13.52 16.49
CA VAL A 753 16.44 -12.74 15.97
C VAL A 753 15.56 -12.15 17.09
N ASP A 754 15.55 -12.78 18.27
CA ASP A 754 14.88 -12.27 19.47
C ASP A 754 15.62 -11.11 20.17
N GLY A 755 16.76 -10.69 19.62
CA GLY A 755 17.60 -9.60 20.13
C GLY A 755 18.62 -10.01 21.17
N THR A 756 18.67 -11.29 21.58
CA THR A 756 19.67 -11.77 22.54
C THR A 756 21.05 -11.90 21.89
N PRO A 757 22.15 -11.85 22.68
CA PRO A 757 23.50 -12.03 22.15
C PRO A 757 23.69 -13.40 21.50
N VAL A 758 24.41 -13.44 20.38
CA VAL A 758 24.77 -14.69 19.72
C VAL A 758 25.72 -15.52 20.59
N LYS A 759 25.54 -16.84 20.60
CA LYS A 759 26.44 -17.78 21.30
C LYS A 759 27.82 -17.86 20.63
N GLU A 760 27.84 -17.78 19.30
CA GLU A 760 29.06 -17.75 18.50
C GLU A 760 29.03 -16.58 17.52
N ILE A 761 30.13 -15.83 17.49
CA ILE A 761 30.37 -14.71 16.59
C ILE A 761 30.83 -15.26 15.23
N LEU A 762 30.14 -14.91 14.16
CA LEU A 762 30.61 -15.17 12.80
C LEU A 762 31.75 -14.20 12.47
N GLY A 763 32.88 -14.74 12.05
CA GLY A 763 34.05 -13.92 11.72
C GLY A 763 33.87 -13.14 10.41
N ALA A 764 34.47 -11.95 10.35
CA ALA A 764 34.60 -11.15 9.14
C ALA A 764 36.03 -11.28 8.60
N GLY A 765 36.23 -12.21 7.65
CA GLY A 765 37.57 -12.62 7.22
C GLY A 765 38.38 -13.20 8.39
N ALA A 766 39.58 -12.67 8.63
CA ALA A 766 40.45 -13.12 9.73
C ALA A 766 40.04 -12.60 11.12
N HIS A 767 39.04 -11.71 11.21
CA HIS A 767 38.68 -11.06 12.47
C HIS A 767 37.40 -11.65 13.08
N LYS A 768 37.40 -11.92 14.39
CA LYS A 768 36.26 -12.51 15.12
C LYS A 768 35.87 -11.64 16.32
N GLN A 769 35.29 -10.46 16.05
CA GLN A 769 34.80 -9.51 17.04
C GLN A 769 33.46 -8.91 16.58
N LEU A 770 32.57 -8.62 17.53
CA LEU A 770 31.36 -7.84 17.30
C LEU A 770 31.72 -6.37 17.10
N ARG A 771 31.04 -5.68 16.19
CA ARG A 771 31.32 -4.26 15.88
C ARG A 771 30.06 -3.45 15.70
N HIS A 772 30.19 -2.13 15.84
CA HIS A 772 29.20 -1.17 15.36
C HIS A 772 29.44 -0.93 13.86
N SER A 773 29.13 -1.95 13.05
CA SER A 773 29.54 -2.00 11.64
C SER A 773 28.82 -0.95 10.79
N LEU A 774 29.59 -0.21 10.00
CA LEU A 774 29.11 0.91 9.18
C LEU A 774 28.05 0.48 8.16
N GLY A 775 28.15 -0.74 7.62
CA GLY A 775 27.12 -1.32 6.75
C GLY A 775 25.76 -1.41 7.46
N LEU A 776 25.71 -1.92 8.69
CA LEU A 776 24.47 -1.98 9.47
C LEU A 776 23.98 -0.58 9.88
N VAL A 777 24.89 0.34 10.24
CA VAL A 777 24.54 1.75 10.48
C VAL A 777 23.88 2.38 9.25
N ALA A 778 24.42 2.10 8.06
CA ALA A 778 23.92 2.63 6.81
C ALA A 778 22.51 2.12 6.48
N THR A 779 22.26 0.82 6.62
CA THR A 779 20.95 0.24 6.29
C THR A 779 19.88 0.58 7.34
N ALA A 780 20.27 0.63 8.63
CA ALA A 780 19.44 1.15 9.70
C ALA A 780 19.07 2.63 9.50
N ALA A 781 19.96 3.43 8.89
CA ALA A 781 19.62 4.79 8.49
C ALA A 781 18.70 4.83 7.26
N ALA A 782 18.93 3.99 6.25
CA ALA A 782 18.12 3.94 5.02
C ALA A 782 16.62 3.66 5.28
N VAL A 783 16.30 2.75 6.23
CA VAL A 783 14.91 2.45 6.61
C VAL A 783 14.18 3.63 7.27
N SER A 784 14.87 4.73 7.57
CA SER A 784 14.24 5.99 7.98
C SER A 784 13.23 6.52 6.95
N LEU A 785 13.32 6.11 5.69
CA LEU A 785 12.32 6.41 4.65
C LEU A 785 10.90 5.98 5.06
N THR A 786 10.76 4.90 5.83
CA THR A 786 9.48 4.36 6.29
C THR A 786 9.12 4.80 7.71
N CYS A 787 10.08 5.31 8.49
CA CYS A 787 9.88 5.57 9.91
C CYS A 787 8.95 6.76 10.16
N THR A 788 8.17 6.67 11.24
CA THR A 788 7.21 7.71 11.65
C THR A 788 7.68 8.52 12.87
N HIS A 789 8.51 7.92 13.73
CA HIS A 789 9.03 8.58 14.92
C HIS A 789 10.27 9.44 14.61
N ASN A 790 10.57 10.43 15.46
CA ASN A 790 11.72 11.32 15.23
C ASN A 790 13.10 10.71 15.50
N LYS A 791 13.19 9.53 16.14
CA LYS A 791 14.49 8.85 16.37
C LYS A 791 15.23 8.58 15.07
N SER A 792 14.50 8.41 13.96
CA SER A 792 15.05 8.20 12.62
C SER A 792 15.99 9.32 12.17
N ARG A 793 15.78 10.56 12.62
CA ARG A 793 16.68 11.68 12.34
C ARG A 793 18.07 11.45 12.91
N GLU A 794 18.17 10.85 14.09
CA GLU A 794 19.47 10.55 14.70
C GLU A 794 20.24 9.51 13.88
N PHE A 795 19.58 8.47 13.36
CA PHE A 795 20.20 7.51 12.44
C PHE A 795 20.72 8.20 11.16
N ILE A 796 19.92 9.09 10.56
CA ILE A 796 20.31 9.87 9.38
C ILE A 796 21.55 10.74 9.67
N HIS A 797 21.55 11.46 10.79
CA HIS A 797 22.69 12.30 11.19
C HIS A 797 23.94 11.47 11.52
N ARG A 798 23.78 10.26 12.08
CA ARG A 798 24.92 9.37 12.36
C ARG A 798 25.55 8.84 11.09
N LEU A 799 24.75 8.40 10.13
CA LEU A 799 25.29 8.01 8.81
C LEU A 799 25.97 9.19 8.11
N TRP A 800 25.36 10.39 8.14
CA TRP A 800 25.94 11.58 7.52
C TRP A 800 27.35 11.91 8.05
N ASN A 801 27.52 11.79 9.37
CA ASN A 801 28.77 12.10 10.05
C ASN A 801 29.72 10.90 10.19
N ALA A 802 29.33 9.70 9.75
CA ALA A 802 30.14 8.51 9.88
C ALA A 802 31.37 8.56 8.95
N GLU A 803 32.53 8.24 9.53
CA GLU A 803 33.79 8.06 8.80
C GLU A 803 33.94 6.59 8.39
N HIS A 804 34.35 6.36 7.13
CA HIS A 804 34.65 5.02 6.63
C HIS A 804 36.15 4.76 6.79
N VAL A 805 36.53 4.34 8.00
CA VAL A 805 37.92 4.12 8.42
C VAL A 805 38.05 2.75 9.09
N PRO A 806 39.28 2.20 9.23
CA PRO A 806 39.49 0.96 9.96
C PRO A 806 38.99 1.04 11.41
N TYR A 807 38.39 -0.06 11.88
CA TYR A 807 37.96 -0.22 13.27
C TYR A 807 39.16 -0.40 14.22
N GLU A 808 38.92 -0.33 15.53
CA GLU A 808 39.98 -0.44 16.55
C GLU A 808 40.82 -1.72 16.45
N ASP A 809 40.22 -2.82 15.98
CA ASP A 809 40.91 -4.08 15.77
C ASP A 809 41.60 -4.22 14.40
N GLY A 810 41.70 -3.11 13.66
CA GLY A 810 42.31 -3.02 12.34
C GLY A 810 41.45 -3.60 11.21
N TYR A 811 40.25 -4.11 11.51
CA TYR A 811 39.32 -4.53 10.47
C TYR A 811 38.92 -3.32 9.62
N PHE A 812 38.78 -3.51 8.31
CA PHE A 812 38.27 -2.49 7.41
C PHE A 812 37.60 -3.18 6.23
N ASP A 813 36.36 -2.80 5.92
CA ASP A 813 35.61 -3.36 4.80
C ASP A 813 35.28 -2.28 3.77
N ALA A 814 36.14 -2.11 2.78
CA ALA A 814 35.87 -1.20 1.67
C ALA A 814 34.77 -1.72 0.73
N TYR A 815 34.51 -3.04 0.76
CA TYR A 815 33.58 -3.71 -0.13
C TYR A 815 32.16 -3.70 0.42
N TYR A 816 31.90 -4.42 1.51
CA TYR A 816 30.54 -4.58 2.01
C TYR A 816 30.04 -3.32 2.69
N ASP A 817 30.76 -2.81 3.71
CA ASP A 817 30.37 -1.55 4.38
C ASP A 817 30.34 -0.38 3.37
N GLY A 818 31.30 -0.33 2.45
CA GLY A 818 31.39 0.71 1.41
C GLY A 818 30.19 0.71 0.44
N LEU A 819 29.82 -0.46 -0.09
CA LEU A 819 28.68 -0.60 -1.00
C LEU A 819 27.35 -0.32 -0.29
N LEU A 820 27.14 -0.87 0.92
CA LEU A 820 25.91 -0.62 1.68
C LEU A 820 25.78 0.86 2.08
N ARG A 821 26.89 1.51 2.45
CA ARG A 821 26.94 2.96 2.69
C ARG A 821 26.54 3.75 1.46
N LEU A 822 27.07 3.43 0.28
CA LEU A 822 26.71 4.12 -0.95
C LEU A 822 25.22 3.97 -1.28
N PHE A 823 24.67 2.76 -1.21
CA PHE A 823 23.23 2.55 -1.41
C PHE A 823 22.39 3.33 -0.40
N ALA A 824 22.76 3.36 0.88
CA ALA A 824 22.04 4.14 1.89
C ALA A 824 22.07 5.64 1.58
N PHE A 825 23.19 6.19 1.12
CA PHE A 825 23.25 7.59 0.67
C PHE A 825 22.36 7.83 -0.55
N MET A 826 22.35 6.91 -1.53
CA MET A 826 21.44 7.00 -2.68
C MET A 826 19.96 6.98 -2.26
N HIS A 827 19.59 6.14 -1.29
CA HIS A 827 18.25 6.10 -0.70
C HIS A 827 17.89 7.45 -0.07
N LEU A 828 18.71 7.92 0.87
CA LEU A 828 18.40 9.07 1.70
C LEU A 828 18.51 10.42 0.96
N SER A 829 19.26 10.47 -0.13
CA SER A 829 19.32 11.65 -1.01
C SER A 829 18.23 11.68 -2.08
N GLY A 830 17.42 10.62 -2.20
CA GLY A 830 16.46 10.47 -3.30
C GLY A 830 17.11 10.25 -4.68
N ASN A 831 18.31 9.66 -4.73
CA ASN A 831 19.03 9.34 -5.97
C ASN A 831 19.04 7.84 -6.33
N TYR A 832 18.41 6.98 -5.51
CA TYR A 832 18.09 5.61 -5.92
C TYR A 832 16.71 5.57 -6.58
N ARG A 833 16.68 5.69 -7.92
CA ARG A 833 15.45 5.94 -8.67
C ARG A 833 15.06 4.77 -9.58
N ILE A 834 13.76 4.64 -9.82
CA ILE A 834 13.23 3.88 -10.94
C ILE A 834 13.65 4.59 -12.22
N ILE A 835 14.22 3.85 -13.16
CA ILE A 835 14.57 4.35 -14.49
C ILE A 835 13.45 3.92 -15.43
N PHE A 836 12.54 4.85 -15.70
CA PHE A 836 11.45 4.66 -16.66
C PHE A 836 12.00 4.64 -18.10
N PRO A 837 11.39 3.86 -19.01
CA PRO A 837 11.70 3.98 -20.43
C PRO A 837 11.30 5.38 -20.94
N GLU A 838 12.11 5.95 -21.83
CA GLU A 838 11.83 7.22 -22.52
C GLU A 838 10.67 7.14 -23.50
#